data_AF-A0A917J7B4-F1
#
_entry.id   AF-A0A917J7B4-F1
#
_cell.length_a   1.000
_cell.length_b   1.000
_cell.length_c   1.000
_cell.angle_alpha   90.00
_cell.angle_beta   90.00
_cell.angle_gamma   90.00
#
_symmetry.space_group_name_H-M   'P 1'
#
loop_
_entity.id
_entity.type
_entity.pdbx_description
1 polymer ?
#
loop_
_entity_poly.entity_id
_entity_poly.type
_entity_poly.pdbx_seq_one_letter_code
_entity_poly.pdbx_strand_id
1 'polypeptide(L)'
;MFKPVFRLLLAALLSSSAFVAKAQQFGGNPSAIKWNQVNTPAARIIFPVGLDSAGYRVASIIQQINNRIKPTIGYKQKQINVVLQNQLITTNGYVGLAPFRSEFYLIPAQNSFSLGSLSIADQLAIHEFRHVQQYNNSDVGLTRFLHVLFGEGGQQLAYGLAVPNWFAEGDAVFNETLLTDQGRGRLPYFFNGYRSLWAAGKNYSWMKLRNGSYVDYVPDWYPLGYMLVAYGRDTYGNDVWKKINNRAASYQSFIYPFQNAVKTYTGKDYATFRTSALNYFKKQLITRQLEQGAQKYKTNQHFIANQEFPAYVDDETIIYRKSSYKQRPAFIMRKGNTERRIRLSDFTVDGYFTYNNGEIVYASRRPDLRWGYREFNEIKIIDVKTGAQRKVTTKTKYFAPAFNANNSRIVAVDAQPSGKYALHVLNAADGKLISSIPNPQNLYYTYPKFYTENQIVAAIRKGDGKMSVALIDVATGQVDDLSPASIAPKAFPVVKNDTVYFTGTSGVNDKLFAVSVKDRKLFELQSDSLQSYIGNYQPAVSANNVAWVSFSAYGYQLHEVAKGSLTKQVVTALPQLPDFNIASLQRDSSANLLSTVNTEVLPLKKYPKFTRPFNFHSLIPYFDDPEYSFSLVGENILNTFQSELSLTYNRNEGYKQFGFTSTYGALFPYLFGSVNYTLDRRDYGFDRNRNPVEVNWNETQVQAGLQVPLNLSQGRNYTRFNIVSSINYSINDVKQAAFKNALPNNTYLNNSITFSNQIAAPVQHIYPHLAQNITLTYRNTINSLNAHQLLASGTFYFPGLFTNHSLVFNIAHQRRDRNYSIFSNQLPFSRGYTSDNLYRLYKAGANYHFPIAYPDAGFANLVYLLRLRGNIFYDYTHGTDFYTNGTNFKADFRSAGAELFFDTQWFNESRITFGLRYTYLLDRDIFGGAGSNRFTLILPLNIF
;
A
#
# COMPACT_ATOMS: atom_id res chain seq x y z
N MET A 1 -30.55 -32.00 8.97
CA MET A 1 -29.96 -31.10 10.00
C MET A 1 -28.93 -30.08 9.47
N PHE A 2 -28.47 -30.15 8.20
CA PHE A 2 -27.44 -29.25 7.65
C PHE A 2 -27.94 -27.91 7.06
N LYS A 3 -29.24 -27.77 6.76
CA LYS A 3 -29.83 -26.53 6.18
C LYS A 3 -29.83 -25.30 7.12
N PRO A 4 -30.08 -25.40 8.45
CA PRO A 4 -30.08 -24.23 9.33
C PRO A 4 -28.66 -23.71 9.62
N VAL A 5 -27.69 -24.60 9.80
CA VAL A 5 -26.26 -24.25 9.97
C VAL A 5 -25.72 -23.58 8.69
N PHE A 6 -26.17 -24.03 7.52
CA PHE A 6 -25.82 -23.43 6.22
C PHE A 6 -26.39 -22.01 6.05
N ARG A 7 -27.63 -21.73 6.49
CA ARG A 7 -28.19 -20.38 6.46
C ARG A 7 -27.51 -19.46 7.47
N LEU A 8 -27.12 -19.96 8.63
CA LEU A 8 -26.34 -19.22 9.64
C LEU A 8 -24.91 -18.93 9.15
N LEU A 9 -24.26 -19.87 8.48
CA LEU A 9 -22.95 -19.65 7.85
C LEU A 9 -23.02 -18.73 6.65
N LEU A 10 -24.07 -18.81 5.82
CA LEU A 10 -24.27 -17.89 4.69
C LEU A 10 -24.62 -16.49 5.16
N ALA A 11 -25.47 -16.36 6.20
CA ALA A 11 -25.75 -15.10 6.86
C ALA A 11 -24.48 -14.55 7.50
N ALA A 12 -23.70 -15.37 8.22
CA ALA A 12 -22.41 -14.98 8.79
C ALA A 12 -21.36 -14.62 7.72
N LEU A 13 -21.32 -15.30 6.56
CA LEU A 13 -20.43 -14.96 5.43
C LEU A 13 -20.86 -13.66 4.74
N LEU A 14 -22.15 -13.47 4.48
CA LEU A 14 -22.70 -12.26 3.87
C LEU A 14 -22.66 -11.06 4.82
N SER A 15 -22.67 -11.30 6.14
CA SER A 15 -22.50 -10.27 7.19
C SER A 15 -21.07 -10.15 7.70
N SER A 16 -20.07 -10.82 7.11
CA SER A 16 -18.64 -10.71 7.50
C SER A 16 -17.73 -10.22 6.38
N SER A 17 -18.28 -9.69 5.30
CA SER A 17 -17.46 -9.20 4.19
C SER A 17 -18.12 -8.06 3.43
N ALA A 18 -18.16 -6.87 4.04
CA ALA A 18 -18.07 -5.65 3.26
C ALA A 18 -16.58 -5.27 3.23
N PHE A 19 -16.08 -4.82 2.09
CA PHE A 19 -14.72 -4.29 2.00
C PHE A 19 -14.83 -2.79 1.74
N VAL A 20 -14.43 -1.94 2.69
CA VAL A 20 -14.05 -0.56 2.34
C VAL A 20 -12.74 -0.59 1.56
N ALA A 21 -12.85 -0.73 0.24
CA ALA A 21 -11.74 -0.55 -0.68
C ALA A 21 -11.32 0.93 -0.70
N LYS A 22 -10.41 1.33 0.19
CA LYS A 22 -9.72 2.64 0.09
C LYS A 22 -8.67 2.60 -1.02
N ALA A 23 -9.10 2.47 -2.27
CA ALA A 23 -8.21 2.53 -3.42
C ALA A 23 -7.87 3.98 -3.81
N GLN A 24 -8.77 4.92 -3.53
CA GLN A 24 -8.69 6.30 -4.03
C GLN A 24 -8.28 7.30 -2.95
N GLN A 25 -7.46 8.29 -3.30
CA GLN A 25 -7.20 9.45 -2.44
C GLN A 25 -8.29 10.50 -2.65
N PHE A 26 -9.07 10.77 -1.61
CA PHE A 26 -10.09 11.83 -1.66
C PHE A 26 -9.44 13.21 -1.69
N GLY A 27 -9.91 14.08 -2.59
CA GLY A 27 -9.40 15.44 -2.77
C GLY A 27 -7.91 15.50 -3.09
N GLY A 28 -7.34 14.45 -3.69
CA GLY A 28 -5.88 14.26 -3.73
C GLY A 28 -5.13 15.23 -4.65
N ASN A 29 -5.80 15.84 -5.64
CA ASN A 29 -5.16 16.65 -6.68
C ASN A 29 -5.24 18.17 -6.43
N PRO A 30 -4.16 18.94 -6.62
CA PRO A 30 -4.19 20.39 -6.50
C PRO A 30 -5.31 21.08 -7.31
N SER A 31 -5.95 22.06 -6.68
CA SER A 31 -7.05 22.86 -7.27
C SER A 31 -6.63 23.59 -8.56
N ALA A 32 -5.34 23.90 -8.73
CA ALA A 32 -4.82 24.55 -9.94
C ALA A 32 -4.71 23.62 -11.17
N ILE A 33 -4.68 22.29 -11.00
CA ILE A 33 -4.55 21.35 -12.12
C ILE A 33 -5.82 21.44 -12.99
N LYS A 34 -5.63 21.71 -14.29
CA LYS A 34 -6.67 21.64 -15.32
C LYS A 34 -6.59 20.28 -16.01
N TRP A 35 -7.73 19.73 -16.38
CA TRP A 35 -7.84 18.37 -16.94
C TRP A 35 -8.39 18.42 -18.36
N ASN A 36 -7.79 17.60 -19.23
CA ASN A 36 -8.29 17.24 -20.54
C ASN A 36 -8.75 15.78 -20.53
N GLN A 37 -9.50 15.41 -21.57
CA GLN A 37 -9.87 14.04 -21.85
C GLN A 37 -9.80 13.74 -23.35
N VAL A 38 -9.51 12.48 -23.66
CA VAL A 38 -9.73 11.86 -24.97
C VAL A 38 -10.60 10.63 -24.80
N ASN A 39 -11.39 10.29 -25.80
CA ASN A 39 -12.43 9.26 -25.68
C ASN A 39 -12.37 8.28 -26.84
N THR A 40 -12.36 6.98 -26.53
CA THR A 40 -12.52 5.87 -27.47
C THR A 40 -13.72 5.01 -27.03
N PRO A 41 -14.23 4.09 -27.84
CA PRO A 41 -15.31 3.19 -27.41
C PRO A 41 -14.97 2.36 -26.16
N ALA A 42 -13.68 2.02 -25.96
CA ALA A 42 -13.22 1.18 -24.87
C ALA A 42 -12.82 1.96 -23.60
N ALA A 43 -12.33 3.19 -23.74
CA ALA A 43 -11.86 3.97 -22.60
C ALA A 43 -11.95 5.49 -22.80
N ARG A 44 -12.13 6.20 -21.70
CA ARG A 44 -11.94 7.66 -21.60
C ARG A 44 -10.68 7.93 -20.80
N ILE A 45 -9.69 8.54 -21.41
CA ILE A 45 -8.43 8.88 -20.74
C ILE A 45 -8.52 10.33 -20.28
N ILE A 46 -8.37 10.56 -18.97
CA ILE A 46 -8.47 11.85 -18.30
C ILE A 46 -7.08 12.20 -17.77
N PHE A 47 -6.54 13.35 -18.14
CA PHE A 47 -5.15 13.70 -17.84
C PHE A 47 -4.95 15.20 -17.63
N PRO A 48 -3.95 15.62 -16.84
CA PRO A 48 -3.57 17.02 -16.69
C PRO A 48 -3.17 17.65 -18.03
N VAL A 49 -3.49 18.94 -18.22
CA VAL A 49 -3.00 19.72 -19.39
C VAL A 49 -1.47 19.65 -19.44
N GLY A 50 -0.91 19.35 -20.63
CA GLY A 50 0.52 19.15 -20.85
C GLY A 50 0.97 17.68 -20.89
N LEU A 51 0.04 16.73 -20.71
CA LEU A 51 0.26 15.29 -20.89
C LEU A 51 -0.46 14.71 -22.11
N ASP A 52 -0.72 15.54 -23.12
CA ASP A 52 -1.51 15.19 -24.30
C ASP A 52 -0.93 13.97 -25.04
N SER A 53 0.40 13.90 -25.23
CA SER A 53 1.07 12.75 -25.85
C SER A 53 0.85 11.45 -25.07
N ALA A 54 0.87 11.48 -23.74
CA ALA A 54 0.60 10.31 -22.91
C ALA A 54 -0.88 9.91 -22.98
N GLY A 55 -1.79 10.88 -22.97
CA GLY A 55 -3.22 10.68 -23.14
C GLY A 55 -3.56 9.98 -24.46
N TYR A 56 -2.99 10.45 -25.57
CA TYR A 56 -3.12 9.82 -26.89
C TYR A 56 -2.53 8.42 -26.91
N ARG A 57 -1.30 8.25 -26.39
CA ARG A 57 -0.61 6.97 -26.38
C ARG A 57 -1.43 5.89 -25.67
N VAL A 58 -1.91 6.18 -24.46
CA VAL A 58 -2.74 5.24 -23.68
C VAL A 58 -4.04 4.91 -24.42
N ALA A 59 -4.71 5.92 -25.01
CA ALA A 59 -5.95 5.71 -25.75
C ALA A 59 -5.74 4.80 -26.97
N SER A 60 -4.69 5.03 -27.77
CA SER A 60 -4.35 4.23 -28.95
C SER A 60 -3.96 2.80 -28.57
N ILE A 61 -3.15 2.60 -27.51
CA ILE A 61 -2.82 1.27 -27.00
C ILE A 61 -4.10 0.51 -26.66
N ILE A 62 -4.96 1.08 -25.83
CA ILE A 62 -6.21 0.43 -25.38
C ILE A 62 -7.10 0.10 -26.59
N GLN A 63 -7.26 1.04 -27.52
CA GLN A 63 -8.08 0.85 -28.71
C GLN A 63 -7.60 -0.32 -29.57
N GLN A 64 -6.29 -0.45 -29.76
CA GLN A 64 -5.69 -1.50 -30.59
C GLN A 64 -5.69 -2.88 -29.91
N ILE A 65 -5.31 -2.95 -28.62
CA ILE A 65 -5.21 -4.24 -27.93
C ILE A 65 -6.59 -4.82 -27.61
N ASN A 66 -7.60 -3.98 -27.34
CA ASN A 66 -8.87 -4.41 -26.76
C ASN A 66 -9.50 -5.59 -27.51
N ASN A 67 -9.71 -5.49 -28.82
CA ASN A 67 -10.36 -6.57 -29.56
C ASN A 67 -9.48 -7.81 -29.79
N ARG A 68 -8.14 -7.67 -29.68
CA ARG A 68 -7.19 -8.76 -29.88
C ARG A 68 -7.10 -9.67 -28.66
N ILE A 69 -6.98 -9.08 -27.46
CA ILE A 69 -6.78 -9.86 -26.22
C ILE A 69 -8.08 -10.19 -25.49
N LYS A 70 -9.17 -9.43 -25.70
CA LYS A 70 -10.47 -9.64 -25.05
C LYS A 70 -10.95 -11.10 -25.16
N PRO A 71 -10.95 -11.75 -26.34
CA PRO A 71 -11.46 -13.12 -26.50
C PRO A 71 -10.83 -14.17 -25.56
N THR A 72 -9.63 -13.93 -25.05
CA THR A 72 -8.89 -14.83 -24.14
C THR A 72 -9.41 -14.84 -22.70
N ILE A 73 -10.29 -13.91 -22.32
CA ILE A 73 -10.97 -13.87 -21.01
C ILE A 73 -12.50 -13.78 -21.14
N GLY A 74 -13.01 -13.29 -22.27
CA GLY A 74 -14.44 -13.22 -22.58
C GLY A 74 -14.74 -12.20 -23.68
N TYR A 75 -15.99 -11.75 -23.80
CA TYR A 75 -16.38 -10.79 -24.86
C TYR A 75 -17.02 -9.51 -24.32
N LYS A 76 -17.31 -9.43 -23.01
CA LYS A 76 -17.87 -8.24 -22.37
C LYS A 76 -16.81 -7.15 -22.27
N GLN A 77 -17.15 -5.93 -22.65
CA GLN A 77 -16.33 -4.74 -22.45
C GLN A 77 -17.24 -3.53 -22.18
N LYS A 78 -17.09 -2.93 -21.00
CA LYS A 78 -17.66 -1.62 -20.67
C LYS A 78 -16.60 -0.54 -20.90
N GLN A 79 -17.02 0.68 -21.23
CA GLN A 79 -16.10 1.82 -21.28
C GLN A 79 -15.59 2.12 -19.87
N ILE A 80 -14.27 2.28 -19.71
CA ILE A 80 -13.62 2.62 -18.44
C ILE A 80 -13.12 4.07 -18.44
N ASN A 81 -13.11 4.75 -17.28
CA ASN A 81 -12.37 6.00 -17.10
C ASN A 81 -10.95 5.70 -16.59
N VAL A 82 -9.92 6.23 -17.25
CA VAL A 82 -8.51 6.09 -16.84
C VAL A 82 -7.96 7.46 -16.49
N VAL A 83 -7.52 7.67 -15.25
CA VAL A 83 -6.97 8.95 -14.78
C VAL A 83 -5.44 8.88 -14.71
N LEU A 84 -4.75 9.78 -15.40
CA LEU A 84 -3.29 9.87 -15.39
C LEU A 84 -2.81 10.83 -14.29
N GLN A 85 -2.16 10.32 -13.25
CA GLN A 85 -1.58 11.10 -12.16
C GLN A 85 -0.10 11.42 -12.44
N ASN A 86 0.29 12.69 -12.33
CA ASN A 86 1.64 13.16 -12.66
C ASN A 86 2.39 13.83 -11.50
N GLN A 87 1.75 13.98 -10.34
CA GLN A 87 2.29 14.69 -9.18
C GLN A 87 2.96 13.76 -8.15
N LEU A 88 2.81 12.45 -8.27
CA LEU A 88 3.49 11.46 -7.41
C LEU A 88 4.97 11.29 -7.78
N ILE A 89 5.70 10.50 -6.98
CA ILE A 89 7.12 10.12 -7.20
C ILE A 89 7.33 8.60 -7.29
N THR A 90 6.24 7.84 -7.27
CA THR A 90 6.20 6.39 -7.37
C THR A 90 5.50 5.98 -8.65
N THR A 91 5.84 4.79 -9.15
CA THR A 91 5.08 4.09 -10.18
C THR A 91 4.05 3.18 -9.54
N ASN A 92 2.82 3.21 -10.03
CA ASN A 92 1.76 2.27 -9.69
C ASN A 92 0.60 2.38 -10.68
N GLY A 93 -0.26 1.38 -10.71
CA GLY A 93 -1.57 1.43 -11.35
C GLY A 93 -2.58 0.63 -10.53
N TYR A 94 -3.87 0.89 -10.76
CA TYR A 94 -4.92 -0.01 -10.31
C TYR A 94 -6.20 0.18 -11.14
N VAL A 95 -7.08 -0.82 -11.09
CA VAL A 95 -8.48 -0.74 -11.49
C VAL A 95 -9.37 -0.98 -10.27
N GLY A 96 -10.23 -0.02 -9.95
CA GLY A 96 -11.25 -0.15 -8.92
C GLY A 96 -12.61 -0.43 -9.54
N LEU A 97 -13.47 -1.17 -8.83
CA LEU A 97 -14.88 -1.32 -9.20
C LEU A 97 -15.76 -0.26 -8.55
N ALA A 98 -15.46 0.26 -7.36
CA ALA A 98 -16.34 1.20 -6.65
C ALA A 98 -15.66 2.58 -6.44
N PRO A 99 -15.84 3.57 -7.34
CA PRO A 99 -16.42 3.49 -8.68
C PRO A 99 -15.53 2.81 -9.74
N PHE A 100 -16.14 2.33 -10.84
CA PHE A 100 -15.43 1.66 -11.93
C PHE A 100 -14.53 2.63 -12.70
N ARG A 101 -13.23 2.62 -12.35
CA ARG A 101 -12.19 3.46 -12.96
C ARG A 101 -10.80 2.87 -12.76
N SER A 102 -9.84 3.40 -13.51
CA SER A 102 -8.42 3.09 -13.36
C SER A 102 -7.61 4.36 -13.12
N GLU A 103 -6.48 4.26 -12.41
CA GLU A 103 -5.54 5.36 -12.21
C GLU A 103 -4.10 4.93 -12.45
N PHE A 104 -3.32 5.73 -13.19
CA PHE A 104 -1.93 5.46 -13.52
C PHE A 104 -1.01 6.50 -12.87
N TYR A 105 0.06 6.05 -12.20
CA TYR A 105 1.09 6.93 -11.65
C TYR A 105 2.32 6.90 -12.56
N LEU A 106 2.56 8.01 -13.25
CA LEU A 106 3.41 8.03 -14.44
C LEU A 106 4.91 8.26 -14.20
N ILE A 107 5.40 8.23 -12.95
CA ILE A 107 6.84 8.38 -12.68
C ILE A 107 7.52 7.01 -12.72
N PRO A 108 8.45 6.73 -13.66
CA PRO A 108 9.14 5.44 -13.73
C PRO A 108 9.96 5.18 -12.46
N ALA A 109 10.10 3.90 -12.06
CA ALA A 109 11.03 3.50 -10.99
C ALA A 109 12.49 3.61 -11.46
N GLN A 110 13.44 3.84 -10.55
CA GLN A 110 14.88 3.82 -10.87
C GLN A 110 15.40 2.38 -11.16
N ASN A 111 14.90 1.36 -10.45
CA ASN A 111 15.32 -0.03 -10.65
C ASN A 111 14.59 -0.70 -11.85
N SER A 112 15.26 -0.75 -13.00
CA SER A 112 14.72 -1.37 -14.23
C SER A 112 14.53 -2.89 -14.14
N PHE A 113 15.19 -3.59 -13.19
CA PHE A 113 15.06 -5.05 -13.07
C PHE A 113 13.68 -5.47 -12.54
N SER A 114 12.99 -4.57 -11.83
CA SER A 114 11.71 -4.88 -11.17
C SER A 114 10.51 -4.90 -12.12
N LEU A 115 10.42 -3.89 -12.99
CA LEU A 115 9.29 -3.70 -13.92
C LEU A 115 9.70 -3.80 -15.40
N GLY A 116 10.99 -3.67 -15.72
CA GLY A 116 11.48 -3.44 -17.07
C GLY A 116 11.81 -1.96 -17.32
N SER A 117 11.97 -1.60 -18.59
CA SER A 117 12.33 -0.27 -19.08
C SER A 117 11.40 0.30 -20.14
N LEU A 118 10.30 -0.38 -20.46
CA LEU A 118 9.21 0.19 -21.26
C LEU A 118 8.71 1.50 -20.65
N SER A 119 8.11 2.35 -21.50
CA SER A 119 7.32 3.50 -21.05
C SER A 119 6.31 3.06 -20.00
N ILE A 120 6.28 3.74 -18.85
CA ILE A 120 5.40 3.33 -17.75
C ILE A 120 3.92 3.49 -18.13
N ALA A 121 3.58 4.48 -18.96
CA ALA A 121 2.22 4.65 -19.48
C ALA A 121 1.80 3.43 -20.32
N ASP A 122 2.73 2.89 -21.12
CA ASP A 122 2.49 1.74 -21.98
C ASP A 122 2.34 0.46 -21.15
N GLN A 123 3.24 0.24 -20.18
CA GLN A 123 3.18 -0.91 -19.28
C GLN A 123 1.90 -0.93 -18.45
N LEU A 124 1.50 0.21 -17.88
CA LEU A 124 0.25 0.32 -17.13
C LEU A 124 -0.97 0.16 -18.05
N ALA A 125 -0.94 0.70 -19.28
CA ALA A 125 -2.03 0.52 -20.23
C ALA A 125 -2.30 -0.95 -20.56
N ILE A 126 -1.26 -1.76 -20.79
CA ILE A 126 -1.43 -3.19 -21.08
C ILE A 126 -1.76 -4.03 -19.83
N HIS A 127 -1.25 -3.66 -18.66
CA HIS A 127 -1.50 -4.38 -17.41
C HIS A 127 -2.89 -4.08 -16.85
N GLU A 128 -3.17 -2.80 -16.56
CA GLU A 128 -4.41 -2.38 -15.90
C GLU A 128 -5.63 -2.62 -16.79
N PHE A 129 -5.50 -2.42 -18.11
CA PHE A 129 -6.60 -2.71 -19.02
C PHE A 129 -6.96 -4.21 -19.03
N ARG A 130 -6.04 -5.09 -18.65
CA ARG A 130 -6.36 -6.51 -18.48
C ARG A 130 -7.30 -6.73 -17.29
N HIS A 131 -7.11 -6.03 -16.17
CA HIS A 131 -8.05 -6.07 -15.05
C HIS A 131 -9.44 -5.55 -15.43
N VAL A 132 -9.52 -4.50 -16.26
CA VAL A 132 -10.80 -4.02 -16.81
C VAL A 132 -11.55 -5.15 -17.53
N GLN A 133 -10.84 -5.93 -18.36
CA GLN A 133 -11.43 -7.07 -19.06
C GLN A 133 -11.81 -8.21 -18.10
N GLN A 134 -10.99 -8.49 -17.09
CA GLN A 134 -11.31 -9.48 -16.06
C GLN A 134 -12.60 -9.12 -15.33
N TYR A 135 -12.72 -7.90 -14.79
CA TYR A 135 -13.91 -7.45 -14.08
C TYR A 135 -15.16 -7.46 -14.97
N ASN A 136 -15.06 -6.98 -16.21
CA ASN A 136 -16.18 -6.99 -17.15
C ASN A 136 -16.70 -8.42 -17.44
N ASN A 137 -15.81 -9.40 -17.50
CA ASN A 137 -16.15 -10.79 -17.84
C ASN A 137 -16.45 -11.67 -16.61
N SER A 138 -16.19 -11.17 -15.41
CA SER A 138 -16.60 -11.79 -14.15
C SER A 138 -17.96 -11.32 -13.63
N ASP A 139 -18.57 -10.30 -14.24
CA ASP A 139 -19.94 -9.86 -13.98
C ASP A 139 -20.97 -10.87 -14.55
N VAL A 140 -21.04 -12.07 -13.96
CA VAL A 140 -21.87 -13.22 -14.36
C VAL A 140 -22.40 -13.99 -13.14
N GLY A 141 -23.48 -14.77 -13.30
CA GLY A 141 -24.05 -15.65 -12.26
C GLY A 141 -24.27 -14.93 -10.92
N LEU A 142 -23.82 -15.52 -9.81
CA LEU A 142 -23.94 -14.91 -8.48
C LEU A 142 -23.20 -13.57 -8.35
N THR A 143 -22.06 -13.38 -9.02
CA THR A 143 -21.37 -12.08 -9.03
C THR A 143 -22.24 -11.00 -9.65
N ARG A 144 -22.93 -11.30 -10.76
CA ARG A 144 -23.90 -10.38 -11.37
C ARG A 144 -25.09 -10.11 -10.45
N PHE A 145 -25.57 -11.11 -9.72
CA PHE A 145 -26.65 -10.94 -8.74
C PHE A 145 -26.25 -9.98 -7.62
N LEU A 146 -25.07 -10.15 -7.02
CA LEU A 146 -24.58 -9.20 -5.98
C LEU A 146 -24.30 -7.82 -6.55
N HIS A 147 -23.83 -7.72 -7.80
CA HIS A 147 -23.70 -6.44 -8.48
C HIS A 147 -25.06 -5.72 -8.61
N VAL A 148 -26.13 -6.43 -8.96
CA VAL A 148 -27.47 -5.84 -9.05
C VAL A 148 -27.97 -5.37 -7.69
N LEU A 149 -27.68 -6.09 -6.60
CA LEU A 149 -28.14 -5.74 -5.25
C LEU A 149 -27.31 -4.64 -4.57
N PHE A 150 -25.99 -4.75 -4.62
CA PHE A 150 -25.06 -3.92 -3.85
C PHE A 150 -24.18 -3.02 -4.72
N GLY A 151 -24.45 -2.97 -6.02
CA GLY A 151 -23.69 -2.18 -6.98
C GLY A 151 -22.28 -2.73 -7.22
N GLU A 152 -21.37 -1.86 -7.63
CA GLU A 152 -20.01 -2.23 -8.01
C GLU A 152 -19.21 -2.80 -6.80
N GLY A 153 -19.55 -2.38 -5.57
CA GLY A 153 -19.01 -2.96 -4.33
C GLY A 153 -19.43 -4.42 -4.12
N GLY A 154 -20.69 -4.77 -4.45
CA GLY A 154 -21.17 -6.15 -4.45
C GLY A 154 -20.46 -7.03 -5.48
N GLN A 155 -20.22 -6.48 -6.67
CA GLN A 155 -19.43 -7.14 -7.71
C GLN A 155 -17.99 -7.42 -7.21
N GLN A 156 -17.35 -6.42 -6.59
CA GLN A 156 -15.99 -6.53 -6.08
C GLN A 156 -15.86 -7.61 -5.00
N LEU A 157 -16.82 -7.65 -4.08
CA LEU A 157 -16.88 -8.67 -3.02
C LEU A 157 -16.99 -10.09 -3.60
N ALA A 158 -17.98 -10.33 -4.45
CA ALA A 158 -18.17 -11.65 -5.07
C ALA A 158 -16.95 -12.04 -5.91
N TYR A 159 -16.39 -11.11 -6.69
CA TYR A 159 -15.19 -11.40 -7.45
C TYR A 159 -14.02 -11.79 -6.53
N GLY A 160 -13.75 -11.04 -5.46
CA GLY A 160 -12.64 -11.30 -4.53
C GLY A 160 -12.76 -12.61 -3.75
N LEU A 161 -13.98 -13.07 -3.48
CA LEU A 161 -14.23 -14.37 -2.85
C LEU A 161 -14.15 -15.55 -3.85
N ALA A 162 -14.42 -15.31 -5.12
CA ALA A 162 -14.42 -16.35 -6.16
C ALA A 162 -13.07 -16.51 -6.87
N VAL A 163 -12.35 -15.42 -7.08
CA VAL A 163 -11.17 -15.35 -7.94
C VAL A 163 -9.98 -14.86 -7.11
N PRO A 164 -8.92 -15.69 -6.94
CA PRO A 164 -7.81 -15.34 -6.08
C PRO A 164 -6.95 -14.22 -6.67
N ASN A 165 -6.38 -13.36 -5.82
CA ASN A 165 -5.57 -12.22 -6.27
C ASN A 165 -4.36 -12.61 -7.15
N TRP A 166 -3.77 -13.78 -6.94
CA TRP A 166 -2.67 -14.27 -7.78
C TRP A 166 -3.12 -14.49 -9.23
N PHE A 167 -4.37 -14.89 -9.48
CA PHE A 167 -4.84 -15.10 -10.85
C PHE A 167 -5.03 -13.77 -11.57
N ALA A 168 -5.66 -12.80 -10.90
CA ALA A 168 -5.87 -11.46 -11.46
C ALA A 168 -4.55 -10.86 -11.93
N GLU A 169 -3.55 -10.80 -11.04
CA GLU A 169 -2.23 -10.25 -11.36
C GLU A 169 -1.44 -11.14 -12.32
N GLY A 170 -1.51 -12.47 -12.15
CA GLY A 170 -0.79 -13.41 -12.99
C GLY A 170 -1.19 -13.34 -14.46
N ASP A 171 -2.49 -13.17 -14.74
CA ASP A 171 -3.02 -13.01 -16.09
C ASP A 171 -2.75 -11.60 -16.66
N ALA A 172 -2.65 -10.58 -15.83
CA ALA A 172 -2.18 -9.25 -16.24
C ALA A 172 -0.68 -9.24 -16.58
N VAL A 173 0.16 -9.93 -15.78
CA VAL A 173 1.60 -10.12 -16.09
C VAL A 173 1.80 -10.99 -17.33
N PHE A 174 0.97 -12.04 -17.51
CA PHE A 174 0.99 -12.79 -18.75
C PHE A 174 0.66 -11.89 -19.95
N ASN A 175 -0.31 -10.98 -19.81
CA ASN A 175 -0.65 -10.02 -20.86
C ASN A 175 0.49 -9.04 -21.17
N GLU A 176 1.20 -8.52 -20.15
CA GLU A 176 2.42 -7.73 -20.36
C GLU A 176 3.46 -8.49 -21.19
N THR A 177 3.65 -9.76 -20.84
CA THR A 177 4.63 -10.64 -21.44
C THR A 177 4.22 -11.02 -22.86
N LEU A 178 2.94 -11.25 -23.12
CA LEU A 178 2.46 -11.52 -24.46
C LEU A 178 2.62 -10.29 -25.38
N LEU A 179 2.22 -9.11 -24.93
CA LEU A 179 2.09 -7.93 -25.77
C LEU A 179 3.42 -7.19 -26.03
N THR A 180 4.51 -7.59 -25.38
CA THR A 180 5.79 -6.89 -25.43
C THR A 180 6.97 -7.85 -25.38
N ASP A 181 8.15 -7.43 -25.84
CA ASP A 181 9.38 -8.22 -25.72
C ASP A 181 10.01 -8.16 -24.31
N GLN A 182 9.43 -7.41 -23.37
CA GLN A 182 10.05 -7.13 -22.07
C GLN A 182 9.15 -7.32 -20.84
N GLY A 183 7.93 -7.85 -21.01
CA GLY A 183 7.03 -8.07 -19.88
C GLY A 183 7.67 -8.87 -18.76
N ARG A 184 7.22 -8.65 -17.51
CA ARG A 184 7.87 -9.17 -16.29
C ARG A 184 8.09 -10.68 -16.30
N GLY A 185 7.26 -11.43 -17.02
CA GLY A 185 7.43 -12.87 -17.24
C GLY A 185 8.75 -13.29 -17.91
N ARG A 186 9.50 -12.36 -18.51
CA ARG A 186 10.84 -12.59 -19.08
C ARG A 186 12.00 -12.12 -18.20
N LEU A 187 11.73 -11.40 -17.11
CA LEU A 187 12.76 -10.81 -16.27
C LEU A 187 13.27 -11.84 -15.24
N PRO A 188 14.57 -12.18 -15.20
CA PRO A 188 15.10 -13.09 -14.18
C PRO A 188 14.82 -12.63 -12.75
N TYR A 189 14.94 -11.32 -12.50
CA TYR A 189 14.65 -10.69 -11.22
C TYR A 189 13.25 -11.03 -10.67
N PHE A 190 12.25 -11.13 -11.55
CA PHE A 190 10.87 -11.46 -11.20
C PHE A 190 10.75 -12.83 -10.53
N PHE A 191 11.65 -13.76 -10.84
CA PHE A 191 11.66 -15.11 -10.27
C PHE A 191 12.62 -15.30 -9.09
N ASN A 192 13.40 -14.28 -8.70
CA ASN A 192 14.40 -14.39 -7.62
C ASN A 192 13.82 -15.00 -6.34
N GLY A 193 12.61 -14.58 -5.97
CA GLY A 193 11.93 -15.08 -4.79
C GLY A 193 11.79 -16.60 -4.78
N TYR A 194 11.12 -17.15 -5.78
CA TYR A 194 10.92 -18.60 -5.91
C TYR A 194 12.22 -19.36 -6.16
N ARG A 195 13.12 -18.81 -6.96
CA ARG A 195 14.46 -19.39 -7.17
C ARG A 195 15.19 -19.58 -5.86
N SER A 196 15.13 -18.58 -4.99
CA SER A 196 15.83 -18.61 -3.71
C SER A 196 15.24 -19.62 -2.74
N LEU A 197 13.92 -19.79 -2.73
CA LEU A 197 13.26 -20.81 -1.92
C LEU A 197 13.66 -22.22 -2.38
N TRP A 198 13.64 -22.46 -3.70
CA TRP A 198 13.98 -23.76 -4.26
C TRP A 198 15.46 -24.12 -4.05
N ALA A 199 16.37 -23.17 -4.29
CA ALA A 199 17.81 -23.37 -4.08
C ALA A 199 18.13 -23.66 -2.60
N ALA A 200 17.45 -22.99 -1.66
CA ALA A 200 17.62 -23.21 -0.23
C ALA A 200 16.88 -24.45 0.31
N GLY A 201 16.25 -25.26 -0.55
CA GLY A 201 15.50 -26.45 -0.13
C GLY A 201 14.26 -26.15 0.73
N LYS A 202 13.69 -24.93 0.63
CA LYS A 202 12.49 -24.54 1.39
C LYS A 202 11.24 -25.17 0.77
N ASN A 203 10.52 -25.97 1.57
CA ASN A 203 9.25 -26.59 1.18
C ASN A 203 8.07 -25.96 1.93
N TYR A 204 7.66 -24.76 1.52
CA TYR A 204 6.55 -24.06 2.18
C TYR A 204 5.19 -24.63 1.77
N SER A 205 4.28 -24.71 2.75
CA SER A 205 2.89 -25.08 2.49
C SER A 205 2.24 -24.07 1.56
N TRP A 206 1.21 -24.51 0.83
CA TRP A 206 0.44 -23.63 -0.04
C TRP A 206 -0.13 -22.41 0.69
N MET A 207 -0.66 -22.61 1.90
CA MET A 207 -1.21 -21.51 2.70
C MET A 207 -0.12 -20.52 3.12
N LYS A 208 1.11 -20.97 3.41
CA LYS A 208 2.23 -20.06 3.67
C LYS A 208 2.59 -19.23 2.44
N LEU A 209 2.71 -19.85 1.27
CA LEU A 209 2.95 -19.14 0.00
C LEU A 209 1.85 -18.12 -0.34
N ARG A 210 0.62 -18.38 0.11
CA ARG A 210 -0.52 -17.48 -0.10
C ARG A 210 -0.61 -16.33 0.91
N ASN A 211 -0.23 -16.57 2.16
CA ASN A 211 -0.50 -15.64 3.27
C ASN A 211 0.74 -14.93 3.82
N GLY A 212 1.94 -15.36 3.43
CA GLY A 212 3.18 -14.80 3.93
C GLY A 212 3.60 -15.37 5.29
N SER A 213 4.57 -14.71 5.93
CA SER A 213 5.12 -15.08 7.23
C SER A 213 5.73 -13.83 7.90
N TYR A 214 5.76 -13.82 9.24
CA TYR A 214 6.47 -12.81 10.01
C TYR A 214 7.91 -13.21 10.38
N VAL A 215 8.34 -14.42 10.03
CA VAL A 215 9.69 -14.94 10.33
C VAL A 215 10.45 -15.34 9.07
N ASP A 216 9.75 -15.76 8.02
CA ASP A 216 10.34 -16.21 6.76
C ASP A 216 10.06 -15.24 5.61
N TYR A 217 10.97 -15.19 4.63
CA TYR A 217 10.67 -14.55 3.35
C TYR A 217 9.70 -15.41 2.55
N VAL A 218 8.65 -14.79 2.04
CA VAL A 218 7.68 -15.42 1.12
C VAL A 218 7.54 -14.49 -0.10
N PRO A 219 7.73 -15.00 -1.33
CA PRO A 219 7.51 -14.22 -2.55
C PRO A 219 6.07 -13.68 -2.62
N ASP A 220 5.90 -12.54 -3.30
CA ASP A 220 4.56 -11.99 -3.54
C ASP A 220 3.76 -12.84 -4.56
N TRP A 221 2.49 -12.46 -4.76
CA TRP A 221 1.56 -13.22 -5.58
C TRP A 221 1.72 -13.01 -7.10
N TYR A 222 2.54 -12.06 -7.56
CA TYR A 222 2.71 -11.79 -8.99
C TYR A 222 3.50 -12.92 -9.70
N PRO A 223 4.71 -13.31 -9.26
CA PRO A 223 5.44 -14.44 -9.84
C PRO A 223 4.67 -15.75 -9.70
N LEU A 224 4.03 -15.97 -8.54
CA LEU A 224 3.17 -17.12 -8.33
C LEU A 224 2.08 -17.17 -9.41
N GLY A 225 1.39 -16.05 -9.57
CA GLY A 225 0.29 -15.94 -10.49
C GLY A 225 0.69 -16.17 -11.93
N TYR A 226 1.76 -15.49 -12.37
CA TYR A 226 2.29 -15.65 -13.72
C TYR A 226 2.66 -17.11 -14.00
N MET A 227 3.38 -17.78 -13.10
CA MET A 227 3.78 -19.17 -13.31
C MET A 227 2.58 -20.10 -13.47
N LEU A 228 1.55 -19.93 -12.65
CA LEU A 228 0.33 -20.73 -12.75
C LEU A 228 -0.44 -20.43 -14.04
N VAL A 229 -0.59 -19.15 -14.41
CA VAL A 229 -1.32 -18.73 -15.60
C VAL A 229 -0.61 -19.15 -16.88
N ALA A 230 0.69 -18.89 -16.98
CA ALA A 230 1.51 -19.24 -18.15
C ALA A 230 1.52 -20.76 -18.37
N TYR A 231 1.75 -21.55 -17.33
CA TYR A 231 1.67 -23.03 -17.40
C TYR A 231 0.28 -23.49 -17.85
N GLY A 232 -0.77 -22.90 -17.28
CA GLY A 232 -2.16 -23.22 -17.62
C GLY A 232 -2.46 -23.00 -19.11
N ARG A 233 -2.07 -21.84 -19.65
CA ARG A 233 -2.25 -21.50 -21.07
C ARG A 233 -1.46 -22.42 -21.98
N ASP A 234 -0.20 -22.67 -21.64
CA ASP A 234 0.69 -23.46 -22.48
C ASP A 234 0.28 -24.95 -22.54
N THR A 235 -0.21 -25.48 -21.42
CA THR A 235 -0.60 -26.90 -21.30
C THR A 235 -2.03 -27.18 -21.76
N TYR A 236 -2.98 -26.28 -21.45
CA TYR A 236 -4.43 -26.53 -21.63
C TYR A 236 -5.10 -25.61 -22.66
N GLY A 237 -4.33 -24.72 -23.30
CA GLY A 237 -4.79 -23.84 -24.37
C GLY A 237 -5.16 -22.42 -23.89
N ASN A 238 -5.18 -21.48 -24.85
CA ASN A 238 -5.35 -20.05 -24.59
C ASN A 238 -6.72 -19.66 -23.99
N ASP A 239 -7.73 -20.53 -24.09
CA ASP A 239 -9.09 -20.28 -23.60
C ASP A 239 -9.38 -20.88 -22.22
N VAL A 240 -8.42 -21.59 -21.60
CA VAL A 240 -8.62 -22.26 -20.31
C VAL A 240 -9.02 -21.26 -19.21
N TRP A 241 -8.38 -20.10 -19.16
CA TRP A 241 -8.63 -19.10 -18.13
C TRP A 241 -9.94 -18.34 -18.33
N LYS A 242 -10.40 -18.17 -19.58
CA LYS A 242 -11.76 -17.69 -19.87
C LYS A 242 -12.80 -18.61 -19.22
N LYS A 243 -12.66 -19.93 -19.42
CA LYS A 243 -13.57 -20.94 -18.87
C LYS A 243 -13.51 -20.98 -17.34
N ILE A 244 -12.31 -21.00 -16.77
CA ILE A 244 -12.10 -21.03 -15.31
C ILE A 244 -12.66 -19.76 -14.65
N ASN A 245 -12.31 -18.57 -15.15
CA ASN A 245 -12.77 -17.30 -14.59
C ASN A 245 -14.31 -17.19 -14.64
N ASN A 246 -14.92 -17.53 -15.78
CA ASN A 246 -16.37 -17.49 -15.93
C ASN A 246 -17.08 -18.45 -14.96
N ARG A 247 -16.62 -19.71 -14.87
CA ARG A 247 -17.20 -20.69 -13.96
C ARG A 247 -17.03 -20.29 -12.49
N ALA A 248 -15.84 -19.81 -12.10
CA ALA A 248 -15.57 -19.37 -10.74
C ALA A 248 -16.44 -18.17 -10.35
N ALA A 249 -16.45 -17.11 -11.17
CA ALA A 249 -17.23 -15.89 -10.91
C ALA A 249 -18.74 -16.12 -10.96
N SER A 250 -19.21 -17.14 -11.71
CA SER A 250 -20.63 -17.52 -11.70
C SER A 250 -21.06 -18.30 -10.45
N TYR A 251 -20.11 -18.76 -9.62
CA TYR A 251 -20.34 -19.62 -8.45
C TYR A 251 -21.11 -20.92 -8.78
N GLN A 252 -20.81 -21.55 -9.92
CA GLN A 252 -21.34 -22.90 -10.22
C GLN A 252 -20.92 -23.95 -9.18
N SER A 253 -19.91 -23.65 -8.35
CA SER A 253 -19.65 -24.32 -7.08
C SER A 253 -19.48 -23.25 -6.00
N PHE A 254 -20.18 -23.39 -4.87
CA PHE A 254 -20.12 -22.40 -3.78
C PHE A 254 -18.87 -22.53 -2.91
N ILE A 255 -18.36 -23.75 -2.73
CA ILE A 255 -17.18 -24.03 -1.91
C ILE A 255 -15.99 -24.20 -2.85
N TYR A 256 -14.97 -23.35 -2.70
CA TYR A 256 -13.78 -23.33 -3.56
C TYR A 256 -14.11 -23.20 -5.06
N PRO A 257 -14.85 -22.15 -5.47
CA PRO A 257 -15.30 -21.94 -6.86
C PRO A 257 -14.15 -22.04 -7.87
N PHE A 258 -13.02 -21.39 -7.57
CA PHE A 258 -11.85 -21.38 -8.45
C PHE A 258 -11.21 -22.76 -8.58
N GLN A 259 -11.00 -23.45 -7.46
CA GLN A 259 -10.34 -24.76 -7.43
C GLN A 259 -11.19 -25.81 -8.13
N ASN A 260 -12.51 -25.75 -7.95
CA ASN A 260 -13.45 -26.59 -8.70
C ASN A 260 -13.34 -26.31 -10.21
N ALA A 261 -13.32 -25.04 -10.61
CA ALA A 261 -13.20 -24.66 -12.01
C ALA A 261 -11.88 -25.13 -12.66
N VAL A 262 -10.75 -25.02 -11.95
CA VAL A 262 -9.46 -25.59 -12.38
C VAL A 262 -9.61 -27.09 -12.61
N LYS A 263 -10.19 -27.84 -11.67
CA LYS A 263 -10.37 -29.29 -11.81
C LYS A 263 -11.23 -29.65 -13.01
N THR A 264 -12.32 -28.92 -13.24
CA THR A 264 -13.23 -29.14 -14.37
C THR A 264 -12.54 -28.96 -15.72
N TYR A 265 -11.74 -27.91 -15.91
CA TYR A 265 -11.18 -27.57 -17.22
C TYR A 265 -9.76 -28.08 -17.48
N THR A 266 -9.04 -28.53 -16.46
CA THR A 266 -7.70 -29.13 -16.60
C THR A 266 -7.69 -30.64 -16.40
N GLY A 267 -8.76 -31.21 -15.83
CA GLY A 267 -8.81 -32.61 -15.41
C GLY A 267 -7.90 -32.94 -14.22
N LYS A 268 -7.18 -31.97 -13.65
CA LYS A 268 -6.28 -32.13 -12.50
C LYS A 268 -6.87 -31.44 -11.29
N ASP A 269 -6.81 -32.09 -10.12
CA ASP A 269 -7.13 -31.39 -8.89
C ASP A 269 -6.19 -30.19 -8.68
N TYR A 270 -6.65 -29.22 -7.89
CA TYR A 270 -5.94 -27.96 -7.73
C TYR A 270 -4.55 -28.10 -7.10
N ALA A 271 -4.30 -29.12 -6.27
CA ALA A 271 -2.98 -29.34 -5.71
C ALA A 271 -2.01 -29.87 -6.77
N THR A 272 -2.44 -30.87 -7.55
CA THR A 272 -1.66 -31.40 -8.66
C THR A 272 -1.36 -30.32 -9.71
N PHE A 273 -2.36 -29.53 -10.11
CA PHE A 273 -2.15 -28.43 -11.08
C PHE A 273 -1.05 -27.46 -10.63
N ARG A 274 -1.13 -26.97 -9.38
CA ARG A 274 -0.16 -26.01 -8.85
C ARG A 274 1.25 -26.61 -8.72
N THR A 275 1.34 -27.83 -8.22
CA THR A 275 2.64 -28.52 -8.09
C THR A 275 3.29 -28.73 -9.45
N SER A 276 2.53 -29.13 -10.47
CA SER A 276 3.03 -29.28 -11.84
C SER A 276 3.53 -27.96 -12.41
N ALA A 277 2.77 -26.87 -12.25
CA ALA A 277 3.16 -25.54 -12.71
C ALA A 277 4.45 -25.05 -12.02
N LEU A 278 4.54 -25.16 -10.69
CA LEU A 278 5.76 -24.74 -9.97
C LEU A 278 6.96 -25.61 -10.33
N ASN A 279 6.77 -26.93 -10.49
CA ASN A 279 7.83 -27.84 -10.91
C ASN A 279 8.30 -27.56 -12.35
N TYR A 280 7.40 -27.15 -13.25
CA TYR A 280 7.74 -26.76 -14.61
C TYR A 280 8.74 -25.60 -14.63
N PHE A 281 8.53 -24.56 -13.82
CA PHE A 281 9.46 -23.44 -13.70
C PHE A 281 10.71 -23.79 -12.88
N LYS A 282 10.58 -24.56 -11.79
CA LYS A 282 11.71 -24.99 -10.95
C LYS A 282 12.79 -25.70 -11.76
N LYS A 283 12.40 -26.61 -12.66
CA LYS A 283 13.33 -27.36 -13.53
C LYS A 283 14.19 -26.48 -14.45
N GLN A 284 13.69 -25.29 -14.79
CA GLN A 284 14.35 -24.37 -15.74
C GLN A 284 15.16 -23.28 -15.04
N LEU A 285 14.77 -22.92 -13.81
CA LEU A 285 15.30 -21.74 -13.11
C LEU A 285 16.35 -22.08 -12.04
N ILE A 286 16.53 -23.37 -11.74
CA ILE A 286 17.45 -23.86 -10.71
C ILE A 286 18.53 -24.75 -11.33
N THR A 287 19.76 -24.52 -10.90
CA THR A 287 20.94 -25.30 -11.27
C THR A 287 21.62 -25.83 -10.01
N ARG A 288 22.47 -26.85 -10.17
CA ARG A 288 23.23 -27.46 -9.07
C ARG A 288 24.14 -26.43 -8.37
N GLN A 289 24.72 -25.48 -9.10
CA GLN A 289 25.57 -24.43 -8.53
C GLN A 289 24.78 -23.51 -7.59
N LEU A 290 23.54 -23.15 -7.94
CA LEU A 290 22.68 -22.32 -7.09
C LEU A 290 22.29 -23.07 -5.80
N GLU A 291 22.00 -24.37 -5.89
CA GLU A 291 21.73 -25.20 -4.72
C GLU A 291 22.96 -25.27 -3.80
N GLN A 292 24.16 -25.48 -4.35
CA GLN A 292 25.41 -25.49 -3.59
C GLN A 292 25.67 -24.14 -2.90
N GLY A 293 25.49 -23.02 -3.59
CA GLY A 293 25.66 -21.69 -3.00
C GLY A 293 24.68 -21.37 -1.87
N ALA A 294 23.51 -22.03 -1.86
CA ALA A 294 22.51 -21.88 -0.79
C ALA A 294 22.82 -22.74 0.45
N GLN A 295 23.64 -23.80 0.33
CA GLN A 295 23.99 -24.70 1.44
C GLN A 295 24.76 -24.03 2.59
N LYS A 296 25.32 -22.83 2.37
CA LYS A 296 25.96 -22.04 3.42
C LYS A 296 24.99 -21.58 4.53
N TYR A 297 23.68 -21.67 4.30
CA TYR A 297 22.64 -21.37 5.27
C TYR A 297 21.94 -22.64 5.74
N LYS A 298 21.51 -22.67 7.00
CA LYS A 298 20.74 -23.80 7.53
C LYS A 298 19.31 -23.77 6.98
N THR A 299 18.79 -24.92 6.55
CA THR A 299 17.43 -25.01 5.96
C THR A 299 16.32 -24.52 6.90
N ASN A 300 16.48 -24.63 8.21
CA ASN A 300 15.51 -24.15 9.21
C ASN A 300 15.71 -22.68 9.62
N GLN A 301 16.68 -21.98 9.04
CA GLN A 301 16.97 -20.60 9.38
C GLN A 301 15.88 -19.66 8.83
N HIS A 302 15.54 -18.64 9.62
CA HIS A 302 14.56 -17.61 9.27
C HIS A 302 15.21 -16.45 8.51
N PHE A 303 14.40 -15.49 8.05
CA PHE A 303 14.88 -14.29 7.39
C PHE A 303 15.93 -13.56 8.24
N ILE A 304 17.07 -13.22 7.64
CA ILE A 304 18.19 -12.58 8.34
C ILE A 304 18.08 -11.06 8.20
N ALA A 305 18.32 -10.56 6.98
CA ALA A 305 18.31 -9.15 6.65
C ALA A 305 18.44 -8.94 5.15
N ASN A 306 17.99 -7.79 4.67
CA ASN A 306 18.46 -7.22 3.42
C ASN A 306 19.68 -6.34 3.69
N GLN A 307 20.76 -6.56 2.93
CA GLN A 307 21.96 -5.74 2.87
C GLN A 307 22.08 -5.20 1.44
N GLU A 308 21.80 -3.92 1.25
CA GLU A 308 21.62 -3.30 -0.08
C GLU A 308 22.55 -2.10 -0.27
N PHE A 309 22.83 -1.80 -1.53
CA PHE A 309 23.61 -0.66 -2.00
C PHE A 309 24.98 -0.54 -1.31
N PRO A 310 25.86 -1.55 -1.42
CA PRO A 310 27.21 -1.45 -0.88
C PRO A 310 27.97 -0.26 -1.47
N ALA A 311 28.83 0.36 -0.66
CA ALA A 311 29.79 1.37 -1.08
C ALA A 311 31.05 1.26 -0.22
N TYR A 312 32.21 1.06 -0.85
CA TYR A 312 33.47 0.98 -0.15
C TYR A 312 33.93 2.35 0.38
N VAL A 313 34.47 2.34 1.59
CA VAL A 313 35.26 3.43 2.16
C VAL A 313 36.73 3.22 1.80
N ASP A 314 37.20 1.99 2.00
CA ASP A 314 38.53 1.48 1.67
C ASP A 314 38.42 -0.05 1.42
N ASP A 315 39.53 -0.76 1.28
CA ASP A 315 39.52 -2.21 1.02
C ASP A 315 39.02 -3.07 2.20
N GLU A 316 39.00 -2.53 3.43
CA GLU A 316 38.57 -3.24 4.66
C GLU A 316 37.19 -2.81 5.16
N THR A 317 36.70 -1.67 4.68
CA THR A 317 35.54 -0.96 5.23
C THR A 317 34.49 -0.70 4.15
N ILE A 318 33.27 -1.15 4.41
CA ILE A 318 32.12 -1.00 3.50
C ILE A 318 30.92 -0.41 4.22
N ILE A 319 30.14 0.40 3.52
CA ILE A 319 28.86 0.94 3.97
C ILE A 319 27.75 0.29 3.15
N TYR A 320 26.64 -0.06 3.79
CA TYR A 320 25.43 -0.56 3.11
C TYR A 320 24.18 -0.20 3.90
N ARG A 321 23.03 -0.30 3.25
CA ARG A 321 21.72 -0.17 3.87
C ARG A 321 21.26 -1.54 4.36
N LYS A 322 21.01 -1.67 5.66
CA LYS A 322 20.55 -2.92 6.29
C LYS A 322 19.13 -2.80 6.81
N SER A 323 18.28 -3.80 6.57
CA SER A 323 16.93 -3.89 7.15
C SER A 323 16.57 -5.34 7.51
N SER A 324 15.78 -5.56 8.56
CA SER A 324 15.32 -6.91 8.93
C SER A 324 13.87 -6.91 9.41
N TYR A 325 13.31 -8.11 9.66
CA TYR A 325 11.97 -8.22 10.25
C TYR A 325 11.88 -7.68 11.69
N LYS A 326 13.03 -7.48 12.36
CA LYS A 326 13.14 -6.96 13.73
C LYS A 326 13.70 -5.53 13.80
N GLN A 327 14.20 -4.99 12.70
CA GLN A 327 14.93 -3.72 12.70
C GLN A 327 14.60 -2.88 11.47
N ARG A 328 14.36 -1.59 11.71
CA ARG A 328 14.12 -0.61 10.65
C ARG A 328 15.36 -0.44 9.75
N PRO A 329 15.17 -0.03 8.49
CA PRO A 329 16.30 0.28 7.61
C PRO A 329 17.28 1.28 8.22
N ALA A 330 18.57 0.97 8.12
CA ALA A 330 19.67 1.78 8.65
C ALA A 330 20.89 1.74 7.72
N PHE A 331 21.65 2.83 7.69
CA PHE A 331 23.00 2.83 7.12
C PHE A 331 23.96 2.21 8.13
N ILE A 332 24.65 1.16 7.71
CA ILE A 332 25.60 0.37 8.50
C ILE A 332 26.97 0.53 7.86
N MET A 333 27.99 0.74 8.69
CA MET A 333 29.39 0.61 8.33
C MET A 333 29.89 -0.72 8.89
N ARG A 334 30.57 -1.52 8.06
CA ARG A 334 31.20 -2.76 8.48
C ARG A 334 32.70 -2.68 8.20
N LYS A 335 33.51 -2.95 9.22
CA LYS A 335 34.97 -3.14 9.10
C LYS A 335 35.32 -4.54 9.56
N GLY A 336 35.83 -5.37 8.66
CA GLY A 336 35.96 -6.82 8.89
C GLY A 336 34.63 -7.44 9.34
N ASN A 337 34.60 -8.07 10.51
CA ASN A 337 33.40 -8.71 11.08
C ASN A 337 32.56 -7.78 11.99
N THR A 338 32.95 -6.52 12.17
CA THR A 338 32.28 -5.61 13.09
C THR A 338 31.37 -4.65 12.34
N GLU A 339 30.10 -4.59 12.73
CA GLU A 339 29.12 -3.63 12.22
C GLU A 339 28.89 -2.48 13.21
N ARG A 340 28.86 -1.23 12.71
CA ARG A 340 28.40 -0.04 13.44
C ARG A 340 27.26 0.61 12.68
N ARG A 341 26.16 0.90 13.37
CA ARG A 341 25.06 1.70 12.80
C ARG A 341 25.46 3.17 12.74
N ILE A 342 25.46 3.74 11.54
CA ILE A 342 25.65 5.19 11.32
C ILE A 342 24.37 5.92 11.74
N ARG A 343 23.24 5.57 11.09
CA ARG A 343 21.94 6.19 11.34
C ARG A 343 20.81 5.32 10.76
N LEU A 344 19.62 5.44 11.33
CA LEU A 344 18.39 4.95 10.69
C LEU A 344 18.08 5.76 9.43
N SER A 345 17.68 5.10 8.35
CA SER A 345 17.26 5.72 7.10
C SER A 345 15.94 6.48 7.30
N ASP A 346 15.81 7.62 6.63
CA ASP A 346 14.50 8.25 6.40
C ASP A 346 13.65 7.41 5.42
N PHE A 347 12.37 7.76 5.25
CA PHE A 347 11.52 7.17 4.23
C PHE A 347 12.05 7.48 2.84
N THR A 348 12.11 6.45 2.01
CA THR A 348 12.70 6.50 0.67
C THR A 348 11.79 5.72 -0.28
N VAL A 349 11.66 6.20 -1.52
CA VAL A 349 11.01 5.42 -2.61
C VAL A 349 11.97 4.35 -3.13
N ASP A 350 13.24 4.71 -3.23
CA ASP A 350 14.36 3.84 -3.59
C ASP A 350 15.43 3.97 -2.50
N GLY A 351 15.91 2.83 -1.99
CA GLY A 351 16.91 2.78 -0.92
C GLY A 351 18.32 3.20 -1.34
N TYR A 352 18.52 3.55 -2.61
CA TYR A 352 19.80 3.98 -3.17
C TYR A 352 20.44 5.15 -2.41
N PHE A 353 21.73 5.01 -2.15
CA PHE A 353 22.59 6.07 -1.65
C PHE A 353 23.95 5.99 -2.35
N THR A 354 24.73 7.05 -2.22
CA THR A 354 26.14 7.04 -2.61
C THR A 354 26.99 7.55 -1.48
N TYR A 355 28.23 7.07 -1.43
CA TYR A 355 29.23 7.49 -0.46
C TYR A 355 30.42 8.10 -1.20
N ASN A 356 30.95 9.20 -0.68
CA ASN A 356 32.25 9.75 -1.07
C ASN A 356 32.84 10.58 0.07
N ASN A 357 34.15 10.43 0.34
CA ASN A 357 34.93 11.24 1.29
C ASN A 357 34.23 11.51 2.65
N GLY A 358 33.72 10.47 3.30
CA GLY A 358 33.13 10.58 4.64
C GLY A 358 31.66 11.02 4.67
N GLU A 359 31.04 11.26 3.51
CA GLU A 359 29.63 11.67 3.41
C GLU A 359 28.79 10.66 2.62
N ILE A 360 27.53 10.51 3.01
CA ILE A 360 26.49 9.78 2.28
C ILE A 360 25.50 10.78 1.69
N VAL A 361 25.13 10.65 0.41
CA VAL A 361 24.01 11.39 -0.19
C VAL A 361 22.91 10.44 -0.66
N TYR A 362 21.65 10.80 -0.39
CA TYR A 362 20.47 10.02 -0.77
C TYR A 362 19.22 10.90 -0.93
N ALA A 363 18.17 10.35 -1.54
CA ALA A 363 16.88 11.04 -1.73
C ALA A 363 15.82 10.48 -0.78
N SER A 364 15.16 11.35 -0.02
CA SER A 364 14.11 10.99 0.94
C SER A 364 12.73 11.48 0.50
N ARG A 365 11.69 10.66 0.71
CA ARG A 365 10.31 10.98 0.37
C ARG A 365 9.72 12.03 1.31
N ARG A 366 9.00 12.98 0.72
CA ARG A 366 8.24 14.04 1.41
C ARG A 366 6.85 14.16 0.77
N PRO A 367 5.77 13.74 1.44
CA PRO A 367 4.42 13.98 0.94
C PRO A 367 4.10 15.48 0.96
N ASP A 368 3.16 15.90 0.12
CA ASP A 368 2.59 17.24 0.23
C ASP A 368 1.79 17.38 1.53
N LEU A 369 1.77 18.61 2.05
CA LEU A 369 1.04 18.95 3.26
C LEU A 369 -0.47 18.66 3.12
N ARG A 370 -1.01 18.84 1.92
CA ARG A 370 -2.43 18.83 1.62
C ARG A 370 -2.81 17.75 0.60
N TRP A 371 -2.12 17.75 -0.53
CA TRP A 371 -2.58 17.03 -1.72
C TRP A 371 -2.06 15.60 -1.73
N GLY A 372 -2.93 14.62 -1.49
CA GLY A 372 -2.57 13.19 -1.41
C GLY A 372 -1.95 12.61 -2.68
N TYR A 373 -2.17 13.23 -3.84
CA TYR A 373 -1.53 12.83 -5.11
C TYR A 373 -0.28 13.66 -5.46
N ARG A 374 0.20 14.52 -4.55
CA ARG A 374 1.45 15.27 -4.76
C ARG A 374 2.51 14.85 -3.74
N GLU A 375 3.66 14.47 -4.27
CA GLU A 375 4.80 14.03 -3.47
C GLU A 375 6.10 14.59 -4.03
N PHE A 376 7.11 14.62 -3.19
CA PHE A 376 8.42 15.16 -3.47
C PHE A 376 9.52 14.27 -2.91
N ASN A 377 10.72 14.41 -3.46
CA ASN A 377 11.95 13.99 -2.83
C ASN A 377 12.74 15.20 -2.30
N GLU A 378 13.46 14.98 -1.21
CA GLU A 378 14.45 15.90 -0.63
C GLU A 378 15.81 15.19 -0.60
N ILE A 379 16.82 15.78 -1.24
CA ILE A 379 18.21 15.30 -1.17
C ILE A 379 18.76 15.64 0.21
N LYS A 380 19.42 14.66 0.82
CA LYS A 380 20.01 14.77 2.15
C LYS A 380 21.43 14.23 2.15
N ILE A 381 22.26 14.84 2.98
CA ILE A 381 23.65 14.43 3.21
C ILE A 381 23.83 14.04 4.66
N ILE A 382 24.54 12.93 4.90
CA ILE A 382 24.90 12.42 6.21
C ILE A 382 26.42 12.40 6.34
N ASP A 383 26.93 13.00 7.42
CA ASP A 383 28.32 12.80 7.84
C ASP A 383 28.45 11.42 8.51
N VAL A 384 29.34 10.58 7.99
CA VAL A 384 29.47 9.17 8.40
C VAL A 384 30.08 9.02 9.78
N LYS A 385 30.93 9.97 10.21
CA LYS A 385 31.60 9.93 11.51
C LYS A 385 30.61 10.18 12.64
N THR A 386 29.86 11.27 12.54
CA THR A 386 28.92 11.80 13.54
C THR A 386 27.49 11.28 13.39
N GLY A 387 27.08 10.85 12.19
CA GLY A 387 25.69 10.52 11.87
C GLY A 387 24.77 11.75 11.77
N ALA A 388 25.34 12.96 11.73
CA ALA A 388 24.63 14.21 11.52
C ALA A 388 24.07 14.27 10.09
N GLN A 389 22.85 14.77 9.94
CA GLN A 389 22.15 14.84 8.66
C GLN A 389 21.74 16.26 8.35
N ARG A 390 22.03 16.73 7.14
CA ARG A 390 21.54 18.01 6.60
C ARG A 390 20.68 17.80 5.36
N LYS A 391 19.67 18.65 5.21
CA LYS A 391 18.82 18.70 4.01
C LYS A 391 19.44 19.65 3.00
N VAL A 392 19.52 19.22 1.74
CA VAL A 392 20.11 19.98 0.63
C VAL A 392 19.02 20.60 -0.24
N THR A 393 18.00 19.82 -0.61
CA THR A 393 16.88 20.31 -1.43
C THR A 393 15.55 20.22 -0.69
N THR A 394 14.56 20.99 -1.14
CA THR A 394 13.21 20.99 -0.56
C THR A 394 12.17 20.91 -1.67
N LYS A 395 11.18 20.01 -1.52
CA LYS A 395 10.06 19.85 -2.48
C LYS A 395 10.49 19.67 -3.94
N THR A 396 11.51 18.84 -4.17
CA THR A 396 12.03 18.54 -5.52
C THR A 396 11.53 17.19 -6.04
N LYS A 397 11.83 16.85 -7.30
CA LYS A 397 11.62 15.50 -7.86
C LYS A 397 12.94 14.89 -8.31
N TYR A 398 13.95 15.03 -7.45
CA TYR A 398 15.27 14.46 -7.66
C TYR A 398 15.35 13.01 -7.20
N PHE A 399 15.99 12.17 -8.00
CA PHE A 399 16.24 10.76 -7.73
C PHE A 399 17.71 10.42 -7.90
N ALA A 400 18.13 9.33 -7.24
CA ALA A 400 19.46 8.73 -7.31
C ALA A 400 20.63 9.73 -7.32
N PRO A 401 20.78 10.57 -6.27
CA PRO A 401 21.84 11.58 -6.23
C PRO A 401 23.23 10.97 -6.06
N ALA A 402 24.25 11.56 -6.69
CA ALA A 402 25.64 11.16 -6.55
C ALA A 402 26.59 12.37 -6.48
N PHE A 403 27.63 12.25 -5.64
CA PHE A 403 28.68 13.26 -5.53
C PHE A 403 29.66 13.25 -6.71
N ASN A 404 30.25 14.40 -7.01
CA ASN A 404 31.52 14.46 -7.73
C ASN A 404 32.71 14.16 -6.79
N ALA A 405 33.93 14.12 -7.32
CA ALA A 405 35.10 13.62 -6.59
C ALA A 405 35.41 14.38 -5.29
N ASN A 406 35.14 15.68 -5.23
CA ASN A 406 35.43 16.54 -4.08
C ASN A 406 34.20 16.93 -3.24
N ASN A 407 33.04 16.30 -3.45
CA ASN A 407 31.77 16.58 -2.77
C ASN A 407 31.23 18.01 -2.92
N SER A 408 31.73 18.81 -3.88
CA SER A 408 31.20 20.17 -4.11
C SER A 408 29.93 20.19 -4.97
N ARG A 409 29.69 19.13 -5.75
CA ARG A 409 28.56 19.01 -6.68
C ARG A 409 27.82 17.70 -6.50
N ILE A 410 26.53 17.72 -6.80
CA ILE A 410 25.64 16.54 -6.81
C ILE A 410 24.99 16.44 -8.19
N VAL A 411 25.09 15.29 -8.85
CA VAL A 411 24.24 14.97 -10.00
C VAL A 411 22.99 14.24 -9.49
N ALA A 412 21.82 14.58 -10.02
CA ALA A 412 20.58 13.86 -9.73
C ALA A 412 19.67 13.80 -10.97
N VAL A 413 18.81 12.79 -11.01
CA VAL A 413 17.77 12.66 -12.04
C VAL A 413 16.58 13.52 -11.67
N ASP A 414 16.21 14.49 -12.50
CA ASP A 414 14.98 15.27 -12.37
C ASP A 414 13.87 14.63 -13.19
N ALA A 415 12.77 14.25 -12.53
CA ALA A 415 11.58 13.73 -13.20
C ALA A 415 10.39 14.68 -13.03
N GLN A 416 10.08 15.44 -14.07
CA GLN A 416 9.11 16.53 -14.01
C GLN A 416 7.67 16.02 -14.20
N PRO A 417 6.66 16.69 -13.60
CA PRO A 417 5.25 16.34 -13.81
C PRO A 417 4.78 16.45 -15.27
N SER A 418 5.50 17.15 -16.13
CA SER A 418 5.23 17.21 -17.58
C SER A 418 5.63 15.94 -18.33
N GLY A 419 6.22 14.94 -17.66
CA GLY A 419 6.79 13.75 -18.30
C GLY A 419 8.15 13.99 -18.96
N LYS A 420 8.79 15.14 -18.68
CA LYS A 420 10.17 15.44 -19.12
C LYS A 420 11.17 14.99 -18.07
N TYR A 421 12.30 14.46 -18.53
CA TYR A 421 13.40 13.99 -17.68
C TYR A 421 14.68 14.77 -18.00
N ALA A 422 15.50 15.02 -16.98
CA ALA A 422 16.80 15.66 -17.16
C ALA A 422 17.79 15.18 -16.10
N LEU A 423 19.08 15.39 -16.34
CA LEU A 423 20.11 15.34 -15.31
C LEU A 423 20.38 16.76 -14.84
N HIS A 424 20.28 16.99 -13.54
CA HIS A 424 20.60 18.27 -12.92
C HIS A 424 21.88 18.15 -12.10
N VAL A 425 22.78 19.11 -12.27
CA VAL A 425 23.97 19.29 -11.42
C VAL A 425 23.67 20.38 -10.41
N LEU A 426 23.83 20.07 -9.13
CA LEU A 426 23.49 20.93 -8.00
C LEU A 426 24.74 21.25 -7.20
N ASN A 427 24.75 22.43 -6.57
CA ASN A 427 25.72 22.75 -5.54
C ASN A 427 25.43 21.90 -4.29
N ALA A 428 26.44 21.19 -3.78
CA ALA A 428 26.25 20.28 -2.66
C ALA A 428 26.04 20.99 -1.31
N ALA A 429 26.45 22.25 -1.18
CA ALA A 429 26.32 23.03 0.05
C ALA A 429 24.88 23.51 0.24
N ASP A 430 24.27 24.11 -0.79
CA ASP A 430 22.96 24.78 -0.70
C ASP A 430 21.87 24.21 -1.62
N GLY A 431 22.20 23.23 -2.47
CA GLY A 431 21.26 22.57 -3.37
C GLY A 431 20.83 23.39 -4.57
N LYS A 432 21.44 24.56 -4.82
CA LYS A 432 21.11 25.37 -5.99
C LYS A 432 21.50 24.67 -7.28
N LEU A 433 20.65 24.80 -8.30
CA LEU A 433 20.91 24.31 -9.64
C LEU A 433 22.10 25.04 -10.25
N ILE A 434 23.11 24.27 -10.67
CA ILE A 434 24.28 24.76 -11.42
C ILE A 434 24.04 24.58 -12.93
N SER A 435 23.59 23.40 -13.32
CA SER A 435 23.33 23.08 -14.74
C SER A 435 22.15 22.12 -14.88
N SER A 436 21.32 22.36 -15.90
CA SER A 436 20.30 21.42 -16.39
C SER A 436 20.77 20.89 -17.74
N ILE A 437 21.10 19.61 -17.79
CA ILE A 437 21.73 18.99 -18.97
C ILE A 437 20.66 18.78 -20.05
N PRO A 438 20.90 19.20 -21.31
CA PRO A 438 19.95 19.00 -22.40
C PRO A 438 19.58 17.52 -22.59
N ASN A 439 18.29 17.24 -22.82
CA ASN A 439 17.77 15.89 -23.08
C ASN A 439 16.71 15.90 -24.19
N PRO A 440 17.09 16.17 -25.45
CA PRO A 440 16.14 16.30 -26.56
C PRO A 440 15.38 15.00 -26.88
N GLN A 441 15.97 13.85 -26.56
CA GLN A 441 15.37 12.53 -26.76
C GLN A 441 14.48 12.09 -25.59
N ASN A 442 14.36 12.91 -24.54
CA ASN A 442 13.62 12.61 -23.31
C ASN A 442 13.98 11.24 -22.69
N LEU A 443 15.28 10.92 -22.67
CA LEU A 443 15.80 9.70 -22.07
C LEU A 443 15.54 9.69 -20.55
N TYR A 444 15.13 8.55 -20.01
CA TYR A 444 15.05 8.39 -18.56
C TYR A 444 16.37 7.84 -18.03
N TYR A 445 17.06 8.62 -17.21
CA TYR A 445 18.33 8.26 -16.61
C TYR A 445 18.13 7.50 -15.29
N THR A 446 19.00 6.52 -15.01
CA THR A 446 19.04 5.82 -13.72
C THR A 446 20.43 5.82 -13.13
N TYR A 447 20.48 6.10 -11.83
CA TYR A 447 21.69 6.05 -11.00
C TYR A 447 22.92 6.77 -11.59
N PRO A 448 22.82 8.06 -11.96
CA PRO A 448 23.92 8.79 -12.57
C PRO A 448 25.15 8.90 -11.65
N LYS A 449 26.34 8.94 -12.25
CA LYS A 449 27.65 9.11 -11.59
C LYS A 449 28.50 10.08 -12.38
N PHE A 450 29.30 10.90 -11.70
CA PHE A 450 30.37 11.62 -12.40
C PHE A 450 31.45 10.64 -12.87
N TYR A 451 31.86 10.75 -14.13
CA TYR A 451 33.09 10.15 -14.65
C TYR A 451 34.22 11.17 -14.67
N THR A 452 33.92 12.39 -15.13
CA THR A 452 34.75 13.59 -14.96
C THR A 452 33.85 14.76 -14.53
N GLU A 453 34.42 15.95 -14.33
CA GLU A 453 33.62 17.16 -14.04
C GLU A 453 32.66 17.54 -15.16
N ASN A 454 32.94 17.12 -16.40
CA ASN A 454 32.16 17.46 -17.60
C ASN A 454 31.40 16.25 -18.19
N GLN A 455 31.53 15.06 -17.60
CA GLN A 455 30.91 13.85 -18.12
C GLN A 455 30.28 13.01 -17.03
N ILE A 456 29.05 12.56 -17.28
CA ILE A 456 28.26 11.71 -16.38
C ILE A 456 28.06 10.35 -17.02
N VAL A 457 28.20 9.29 -16.24
CA VAL A 457 27.79 7.93 -16.62
C VAL A 457 26.42 7.64 -16.03
N ALA A 458 25.51 7.09 -16.83
CA ALA A 458 24.22 6.60 -16.35
C ALA A 458 23.75 5.39 -17.16
N ALA A 459 22.86 4.58 -16.57
CA ALA A 459 22.01 3.72 -17.39
C ALA A 459 20.87 4.57 -17.95
N ILE A 460 20.59 4.44 -19.24
CA ILE A 460 19.55 5.21 -19.94
C ILE A 460 18.45 4.30 -20.45
N ARG A 461 17.20 4.77 -20.38
CA ARG A 461 16.04 4.15 -21.04
C ARG A 461 15.61 5.02 -22.20
N LYS A 462 15.55 4.41 -23.39
CA LYS A 462 15.09 5.02 -24.63
C LYS A 462 13.57 4.86 -24.75
N GLY A 463 12.94 5.65 -25.63
CA GLY A 463 11.47 5.63 -25.82
C GLY A 463 10.91 4.29 -26.29
N ASP A 464 11.72 3.48 -26.99
CA ASP A 464 11.38 2.11 -27.42
C ASP A 464 11.62 1.06 -26.33
N GLY A 465 11.97 1.48 -25.12
CA GLY A 465 12.25 0.61 -23.98
C GLY A 465 13.64 -0.02 -23.99
N LYS A 466 14.49 0.23 -25.00
CA LYS A 466 15.88 -0.26 -24.97
C LYS A 466 16.71 0.51 -23.95
N MET A 467 17.66 -0.20 -23.35
CA MET A 467 18.62 0.34 -22.40
C MET A 467 20.06 0.19 -22.88
N SER A 468 20.87 1.17 -22.51
CA SER A 468 22.34 1.16 -22.57
C SER A 468 22.89 1.81 -21.31
N VAL A 469 24.14 1.50 -20.97
CA VAL A 469 24.98 2.36 -20.13
C VAL A 469 25.66 3.34 -21.06
N ALA A 470 25.62 4.64 -20.74
CA ALA A 470 26.12 5.69 -21.61
C ALA A 470 26.93 6.73 -20.83
N LEU A 471 27.80 7.42 -21.57
CA LEU A 471 28.51 8.63 -21.16
C LEU A 471 27.73 9.84 -21.70
N ILE A 472 27.48 10.82 -20.85
CA ILE A 472 26.69 12.02 -21.16
C ILE A 472 27.55 13.24 -20.93
N ASP A 473 27.68 14.08 -21.95
CA ASP A 473 28.36 15.37 -21.85
C ASP A 473 27.49 16.39 -21.11
N VAL A 474 28.05 17.06 -20.10
CA VAL A 474 27.32 17.97 -19.22
C VAL A 474 26.89 19.26 -19.94
N ALA A 475 27.67 19.74 -20.91
CA ALA A 475 27.38 21.01 -21.58
C ALA A 475 26.35 20.85 -22.70
N THR A 476 26.50 19.79 -23.51
CA THR A 476 25.72 19.58 -24.73
C THR A 476 24.58 18.58 -24.55
N GLY A 477 24.64 17.72 -23.53
CA GLY A 477 23.72 16.59 -23.38
C GLY A 477 23.93 15.48 -24.41
N GLN A 478 25.03 15.51 -25.18
CA GLN A 478 25.37 14.43 -26.11
C GLN A 478 25.54 13.11 -25.36
N VAL A 479 24.96 12.05 -25.92
CA VAL A 479 24.93 10.71 -25.34
C VAL A 479 25.75 9.77 -26.18
N ASP A 480 26.72 9.13 -25.55
CA ASP A 480 27.63 8.16 -26.15
C ASP A 480 27.48 6.81 -25.45
N ASP A 481 26.91 5.83 -26.17
CA ASP A 481 26.60 4.51 -25.63
C ASP A 481 27.89 3.72 -25.33
N LEU A 482 28.10 3.34 -24.07
CA LEU A 482 29.20 2.48 -23.63
C LEU A 482 28.85 0.99 -23.76
N SER A 483 27.56 0.65 -23.82
CA SER A 483 27.08 -0.72 -24.01
C SER A 483 26.05 -0.80 -25.12
N PRO A 484 25.93 -1.95 -25.84
CA PRO A 484 24.88 -2.14 -26.84
C PRO A 484 23.47 -1.86 -26.29
N ALA A 485 22.69 -1.11 -27.06
CA ALA A 485 21.28 -0.86 -26.74
C ALA A 485 20.45 -2.14 -26.91
N SER A 486 19.75 -2.55 -25.86
CA SER A 486 18.87 -3.72 -25.90
C SER A 486 17.75 -3.62 -24.88
N ILE A 487 16.68 -4.39 -25.07
CA ILE A 487 15.58 -4.51 -24.10
C ILE A 487 16.01 -5.19 -22.79
N ALA A 488 17.23 -5.74 -22.69
CA ALA A 488 17.71 -6.32 -21.44
C ALA A 488 17.99 -5.20 -20.43
N PRO A 489 17.37 -5.23 -19.22
CA PRO A 489 17.61 -4.25 -18.18
C PRO A 489 19.09 -4.08 -17.84
N LYS A 490 19.49 -2.82 -17.59
CA LYS A 490 20.82 -2.43 -17.12
C LYS A 490 20.64 -1.39 -16.02
N ALA A 491 21.36 -1.51 -14.91
CA ALA A 491 21.31 -0.50 -13.84
C ALA A 491 22.53 -0.57 -12.91
N PHE A 492 22.53 0.31 -11.92
CA PHE A 492 23.55 0.41 -10.87
C PHE A 492 24.99 0.64 -11.40
N PRO A 493 25.23 1.57 -12.35
CA PRO A 493 26.59 1.92 -12.74
C PRO A 493 27.39 2.47 -11.55
N VAL A 494 28.65 2.04 -11.48
CA VAL A 494 29.68 2.52 -10.57
C VAL A 494 30.96 2.77 -11.37
N VAL A 495 31.55 3.93 -11.18
CA VAL A 495 32.78 4.34 -11.85
C VAL A 495 33.97 4.07 -10.92
N LYS A 496 34.99 3.37 -11.42
CA LYS A 496 36.29 3.27 -10.76
C LYS A 496 37.39 3.41 -11.79
N ASN A 497 38.15 4.51 -11.70
CA ASN A 497 39.13 4.91 -12.70
C ASN A 497 38.47 4.95 -14.10
N ASP A 498 39.02 4.24 -15.08
CA ASP A 498 38.52 4.21 -16.46
C ASP A 498 37.43 3.14 -16.72
N THR A 499 36.97 2.44 -15.68
CA THR A 499 36.04 1.32 -15.84
C THR A 499 34.70 1.61 -15.17
N VAL A 500 33.62 1.35 -15.90
CA VAL A 500 32.25 1.38 -15.39
C VAL A 500 31.79 -0.06 -15.11
N TYR A 501 31.43 -0.33 -13.87
CA TYR A 501 30.84 -1.59 -13.42
C TYR A 501 29.33 -1.42 -13.30
N PHE A 502 28.55 -2.41 -13.72
CA PHE A 502 27.09 -2.33 -13.65
C PHE A 502 26.46 -3.73 -13.60
N THR A 503 25.17 -3.80 -13.27
CA THR A 503 24.39 -5.03 -13.43
C THR A 503 23.65 -4.98 -14.76
N GLY A 504 23.63 -6.10 -15.47
CA GLY A 504 22.86 -6.28 -16.70
C GLY A 504 22.19 -7.65 -16.77
N THR A 505 21.03 -7.73 -17.41
CA THR A 505 20.37 -9.02 -17.66
C THR A 505 21.05 -9.74 -18.83
N SER A 506 21.39 -11.02 -18.61
CA SER A 506 22.04 -11.90 -19.59
C SER A 506 21.39 -13.29 -19.54
N GLY A 507 20.47 -13.53 -20.47
CA GLY A 507 19.65 -14.75 -20.51
C GLY A 507 18.78 -14.87 -19.26
N VAL A 508 18.87 -16.02 -18.56
CA VAL A 508 18.07 -16.32 -17.36
C VAL A 508 18.64 -15.76 -16.05
N ASN A 509 19.67 -14.90 -16.13
CA ASN A 509 20.36 -14.35 -14.96
C ASN A 509 20.65 -12.85 -15.09
N ASP A 510 20.67 -12.16 -13.95
CA ASP A 510 21.22 -10.81 -13.85
C ASP A 510 22.67 -10.91 -13.36
N LYS A 511 23.60 -10.37 -14.14
CA LYS A 511 25.05 -10.55 -13.96
C LYS A 511 25.78 -9.22 -13.85
N LEU A 512 27.04 -9.28 -13.38
CA LEU A 512 27.92 -8.12 -13.35
C LEU A 512 28.67 -7.96 -14.67
N PHE A 513 28.75 -6.73 -15.11
CA PHE A 513 29.48 -6.32 -16.30
C PHE A 513 30.47 -5.21 -15.96
N ALA A 514 31.52 -5.09 -16.77
CA ALA A 514 32.46 -3.99 -16.74
C ALA A 514 32.69 -3.49 -18.16
N VAL A 515 32.73 -2.18 -18.36
CA VAL A 515 33.10 -1.57 -19.64
C VAL A 515 34.24 -0.57 -19.44
N SER A 516 35.27 -0.67 -20.28
CA SER A 516 36.34 0.32 -20.37
C SER A 516 35.84 1.53 -21.18
N VAL A 517 35.93 2.73 -20.61
CA VAL A 517 35.45 3.95 -21.27
C VAL A 517 36.36 4.30 -22.44
N LYS A 518 37.68 4.11 -22.33
CA LYS A 518 38.61 4.35 -23.44
C LYS A 518 38.55 3.27 -24.51
N ASP A 519 38.60 1.99 -24.11
CA ASP A 519 38.74 0.89 -25.07
C ASP A 519 37.41 0.46 -25.69
N ARG A 520 36.28 0.91 -25.13
CA ARG A 520 34.91 0.52 -25.56
C ARG A 520 34.65 -0.98 -25.54
N LYS A 521 35.43 -1.72 -24.75
CA LYS A 521 35.28 -3.16 -24.57
C LYS A 521 34.38 -3.45 -23.37
N LEU A 522 33.27 -4.13 -23.66
CA LEU A 522 32.34 -4.66 -22.66
C LEU A 522 32.76 -6.07 -22.25
N PHE A 523 32.76 -6.32 -20.94
CA PHE A 523 33.11 -7.60 -20.34
C PHE A 523 31.99 -8.08 -19.42
N GLU A 524 31.60 -9.35 -19.54
CA GLU A 524 30.89 -10.07 -18.48
C GLU A 524 31.92 -10.53 -17.42
N LEU A 525 31.64 -10.26 -16.15
CA LEU A 525 32.49 -10.69 -15.04
C LEU A 525 32.10 -12.09 -14.58
N GLN A 526 33.10 -12.95 -14.38
CA GLN A 526 32.89 -14.35 -14.03
C GLN A 526 33.78 -14.79 -12.85
N SER A 527 33.21 -15.66 -12.02
CA SER A 527 33.88 -16.44 -10.98
C SER A 527 32.91 -17.51 -10.47
N ASP A 528 33.43 -18.54 -9.79
CA ASP A 528 32.58 -19.55 -9.13
C ASP A 528 31.62 -18.91 -8.12
N SER A 529 32.08 -17.86 -7.42
CA SER A 529 31.24 -17.11 -6.48
C SER A 529 30.06 -16.44 -7.19
N LEU A 530 30.27 -15.79 -8.34
CA LEU A 530 29.20 -15.10 -9.08
C LEU A 530 28.16 -16.07 -9.67
N GLN A 531 28.55 -17.32 -9.95
CA GLN A 531 27.66 -18.35 -10.46
C GLN A 531 26.89 -19.07 -9.35
N SER A 532 27.34 -18.98 -8.10
CA SER A 532 26.74 -19.66 -6.95
C SER A 532 25.51 -18.93 -6.37
N TYR A 533 25.17 -17.73 -6.87
CA TYR A 533 24.14 -16.89 -6.28
C TYR A 533 23.08 -16.44 -7.28
N ILE A 534 21.90 -16.10 -6.75
CA ILE A 534 20.74 -15.69 -7.56
C ILE A 534 20.79 -14.19 -7.79
N GLY A 535 21.25 -13.84 -8.99
CA GLY A 535 21.38 -12.47 -9.46
C GLY A 535 22.52 -11.71 -8.76
N ASN A 536 23.25 -10.89 -9.51
CA ASN A 536 24.37 -10.13 -8.99
C ASN A 536 24.10 -8.64 -9.21
N TYR A 537 23.62 -7.96 -8.16
CA TYR A 537 23.10 -6.59 -8.22
C TYR A 537 24.01 -5.60 -7.50
N GLN A 538 23.83 -4.32 -7.81
CA GLN A 538 24.35 -3.20 -7.02
C GLN A 538 25.86 -3.32 -6.73
N PRO A 539 26.71 -3.39 -7.78
CA PRO A 539 28.15 -3.56 -7.58
C PRO A 539 28.76 -2.39 -6.82
N ALA A 540 29.80 -2.66 -6.05
CA ALA A 540 30.70 -1.66 -5.47
C ALA A 540 32.15 -2.09 -5.70
N VAL A 541 33.07 -1.15 -5.93
CA VAL A 541 34.45 -1.46 -6.29
C VAL A 541 35.43 -0.59 -5.51
N SER A 542 36.34 -1.23 -4.78
CA SER A 542 37.46 -0.59 -4.08
C SER A 542 38.73 -0.62 -4.94
N ALA A 543 39.92 -0.50 -4.34
CA ALA A 543 41.16 -0.70 -5.08
C ALA A 543 41.33 -2.18 -5.45
N ASN A 544 41.13 -3.07 -4.46
CA ASN A 544 41.44 -4.49 -4.57
C ASN A 544 40.24 -5.42 -4.54
N ASN A 545 39.04 -4.94 -4.21
CA ASN A 545 37.85 -5.79 -4.01
C ASN A 545 36.66 -5.33 -4.86
N VAL A 546 35.79 -6.30 -5.19
CA VAL A 546 34.47 -6.06 -5.80
C VAL A 546 33.42 -6.65 -4.86
N ALA A 547 32.44 -5.83 -4.48
CA ALA A 547 31.27 -6.26 -3.74
C ALA A 547 30.02 -6.23 -4.62
N TRP A 548 29.04 -7.06 -4.29
CA TRP A 548 27.72 -7.03 -4.89
C TRP A 548 26.70 -7.64 -3.93
N VAL A 549 25.43 -7.56 -4.31
CA VAL A 549 24.32 -8.11 -3.54
C VAL A 549 23.62 -9.18 -4.36
N SER A 550 23.32 -10.31 -3.74
CA SER A 550 22.50 -11.38 -4.34
C SER A 550 21.28 -11.67 -3.48
N PHE A 551 20.20 -12.10 -4.13
CA PHE A 551 18.96 -12.42 -3.42
C PHE A 551 18.98 -13.85 -2.89
N SER A 552 18.51 -14.06 -1.66
CA SER A 552 18.39 -15.37 -1.03
C SER A 552 17.08 -15.50 -0.25
N ALA A 553 16.72 -16.72 0.16
CA ALA A 553 15.58 -16.97 1.05
C ALA A 553 15.73 -16.29 2.43
N TYR A 554 16.91 -15.72 2.71
CA TYR A 554 17.28 -15.07 3.96
C TYR A 554 17.41 -13.53 3.80
N GLY A 555 17.04 -13.01 2.62
CA GLY A 555 17.12 -11.61 2.22
C GLY A 555 18.25 -11.33 1.22
N TYR A 556 18.43 -10.06 0.89
CA TYR A 556 19.58 -9.58 0.11
C TYR A 556 20.87 -9.71 0.91
N GLN A 557 21.86 -10.41 0.36
CA GLN A 557 23.11 -10.74 1.03
C GLN A 557 24.28 -10.07 0.33
N LEU A 558 25.17 -9.46 1.12
CA LEU A 558 26.39 -8.84 0.63
C LEU A 558 27.48 -9.89 0.39
N HIS A 559 28.12 -9.81 -0.76
CA HIS A 559 29.21 -10.68 -1.18
C HIS A 559 30.41 -9.85 -1.62
N GLU A 560 31.61 -10.36 -1.42
CA GLU A 560 32.88 -9.72 -1.77
C GLU A 560 33.86 -10.74 -2.33
N VAL A 561 34.63 -10.32 -3.32
CA VAL A 561 35.78 -11.08 -3.84
C VAL A 561 36.93 -10.14 -4.14
N ALA A 562 38.15 -10.68 -4.12
CA ALA A 562 39.30 -9.97 -4.65
C ALA A 562 39.08 -9.70 -6.14
N LYS A 563 39.33 -8.47 -6.58
CA LYS A 563 39.18 -8.03 -7.97
C LYS A 563 40.02 -8.88 -8.93
N GLY A 564 41.19 -9.35 -8.48
CA GLY A 564 42.07 -10.23 -9.26
C GLY A 564 41.52 -11.64 -9.48
N SER A 565 40.52 -12.09 -8.70
CA SER A 565 39.90 -13.41 -8.88
C SER A 565 38.77 -13.42 -9.91
N LEU A 566 38.45 -12.26 -10.52
CA LEU A 566 37.42 -12.13 -11.53
C LEU A 566 38.02 -12.29 -12.93
N THR A 567 37.47 -13.22 -13.71
CA THR A 567 37.76 -13.32 -15.13
C THR A 567 36.84 -12.38 -15.92
N LYS A 568 37.35 -11.85 -17.03
CA LYS A 568 36.63 -10.92 -17.91
C LYS A 568 36.40 -11.58 -19.26
N GLN A 569 35.16 -11.92 -19.57
CA GLN A 569 34.77 -12.43 -20.89
C GLN A 569 34.30 -11.26 -21.76
N VAL A 570 34.91 -11.04 -22.93
CA VAL A 570 34.45 -10.01 -23.88
C VAL A 570 33.07 -10.37 -24.40
N VAL A 571 32.15 -9.40 -24.42
CA VAL A 571 30.79 -9.57 -24.93
C VAL A 571 30.45 -8.44 -25.89
N THR A 572 29.99 -8.80 -27.10
CA THR A 572 29.57 -7.84 -28.14
C THR A 572 28.07 -7.57 -28.13
N ALA A 573 27.25 -8.51 -27.65
CA ALA A 573 25.82 -8.35 -27.48
C ALA A 573 25.30 -9.17 -26.29
N LEU A 574 24.28 -8.66 -25.59
CA LEU A 574 23.61 -9.41 -24.53
C LEU A 574 22.59 -10.38 -25.13
N PRO A 575 22.43 -11.59 -24.54
CA PRO A 575 21.37 -12.51 -24.95
C PRO A 575 19.99 -11.85 -24.86
N GLN A 576 19.06 -12.32 -25.70
CA GLN A 576 17.66 -11.91 -25.62
C GLN A 576 17.03 -12.33 -24.29
N LEU A 577 15.96 -11.64 -23.91
CA LEU A 577 15.19 -12.01 -22.73
C LEU A 577 14.49 -13.36 -22.96
N PRO A 578 14.52 -14.29 -21.98
CA PRO A 578 13.96 -15.63 -22.14
C PRO A 578 12.43 -15.63 -22.07
N ASP A 579 11.79 -16.55 -22.81
CA ASP A 579 10.37 -16.90 -22.64
C ASP A 579 10.13 -18.02 -21.61
N PHE A 580 11.20 -18.56 -21.00
CA PHE A 580 11.17 -19.69 -20.06
C PHE A 580 10.32 -20.87 -20.57
N ASN A 581 10.50 -21.19 -21.86
CA ASN A 581 9.83 -22.26 -22.60
C ASN A 581 8.30 -22.16 -22.68
N ILE A 582 7.71 -20.99 -22.41
CA ILE A 582 6.27 -20.76 -22.59
C ILE A 582 5.96 -20.50 -24.07
N ALA A 583 5.70 -21.57 -24.83
CA ALA A 583 5.46 -21.50 -26.28
C ALA A 583 4.21 -20.68 -26.65
N SER A 584 3.23 -20.57 -25.76
CA SER A 584 2.04 -19.72 -25.95
C SER A 584 2.36 -18.23 -26.12
N LEU A 585 3.52 -17.74 -25.68
CA LEU A 585 3.95 -16.35 -25.87
C LEU A 585 4.29 -16.02 -27.34
N GLN A 586 4.67 -17.03 -28.12
CA GLN A 586 5.06 -16.86 -29.53
C GLN A 586 3.95 -17.27 -30.51
N ARG A 587 3.07 -18.20 -30.11
CA ARG A 587 2.00 -18.71 -30.98
C ARG A 587 0.79 -17.79 -31.10
N ASP A 588 0.57 -16.89 -30.16
CA ASP A 588 -0.61 -16.03 -30.15
C ASP A 588 -0.43 -14.84 -31.12
N SER A 589 -1.46 -14.56 -31.92
CA SER A 589 -1.44 -13.46 -32.90
C SER A 589 -1.26 -12.05 -32.30
N SER A 590 -1.39 -11.93 -30.97
CA SER A 590 -1.18 -10.68 -30.23
C SER A 590 0.26 -10.50 -29.76
N ALA A 591 1.16 -11.44 -30.05
CA ALA A 591 2.56 -11.39 -29.64
C ALA A 591 3.22 -10.07 -30.08
N ASN A 592 3.85 -9.38 -29.13
CA ASN A 592 4.54 -8.11 -29.32
C ASN A 592 3.70 -6.99 -29.99
N LEU A 593 2.38 -7.03 -29.88
CA LEU A 593 1.47 -6.09 -30.54
C LEU A 593 1.75 -4.62 -30.16
N LEU A 594 2.27 -4.35 -28.96
CA LEU A 594 2.60 -2.98 -28.51
C LEU A 594 3.60 -2.27 -29.45
N SER A 595 4.52 -3.02 -30.06
CA SER A 595 5.53 -2.49 -30.99
C SER A 595 4.92 -1.89 -32.27
N THR A 596 3.70 -2.31 -32.62
CA THR A 596 2.98 -1.88 -33.82
C THR A 596 1.99 -0.74 -33.55
N VAL A 597 1.88 -0.28 -32.30
CA VAL A 597 0.90 0.76 -31.94
C VAL A 597 1.36 2.11 -32.43
N ASN A 598 0.58 2.69 -33.33
CA ASN A 598 0.72 4.08 -33.75
C ASN A 598 -0.13 4.99 -32.86
N THR A 599 0.46 6.10 -32.41
CA THR A 599 -0.27 7.07 -31.58
C THR A 599 -1.12 7.95 -32.47
N GLU A 600 -2.44 7.86 -32.32
CA GLU A 600 -3.41 8.67 -33.06
C GLU A 600 -3.77 9.92 -32.26
N VAL A 601 -3.81 11.06 -32.94
CA VAL A 601 -4.28 12.31 -32.34
C VAL A 601 -5.81 12.27 -32.32
N LEU A 602 -6.37 12.06 -31.13
CA LEU A 602 -7.82 11.98 -30.92
C LEU A 602 -8.41 13.37 -30.61
N PRO A 603 -9.73 13.59 -30.81
CA PRO A 603 -10.40 14.83 -30.43
C PRO A 603 -10.24 15.13 -28.93
N LEU A 604 -9.54 16.23 -28.63
CA LEU A 604 -9.26 16.69 -27.27
C LEU A 604 -10.44 17.49 -26.73
N LYS A 605 -10.87 17.19 -25.50
CA LYS A 605 -11.91 17.96 -24.79
C LYS A 605 -11.47 18.30 -23.37
N LYS A 606 -11.94 19.41 -22.82
CA LYS A 606 -11.75 19.75 -21.40
C LYS A 606 -12.56 18.80 -20.51
N TYR A 607 -12.02 18.44 -19.35
CA TYR A 607 -12.72 17.68 -18.30
C TYR A 607 -12.96 18.57 -17.06
N PRO A 608 -14.20 19.01 -16.81
CA PRO A 608 -14.52 19.79 -15.60
C PRO A 608 -14.39 18.96 -14.31
N LYS A 609 -13.88 19.56 -13.22
CA LYS A 609 -13.68 18.85 -11.95
C LYS A 609 -14.98 18.36 -11.29
N PHE A 610 -16.06 19.12 -11.45
CA PHE A 610 -17.37 18.80 -10.89
C PHE A 610 -18.24 17.96 -11.85
N THR A 611 -17.62 17.23 -12.78
CA THR A 611 -18.36 16.33 -13.67
C THR A 611 -18.94 15.16 -12.87
N ARG A 612 -20.26 14.96 -12.96
CA ARG A 612 -21.01 13.87 -12.29
C ARG A 612 -20.70 13.76 -10.78
N PRO A 613 -21.09 14.76 -9.96
CA PRO A 613 -20.82 14.76 -8.52
C PRO A 613 -21.52 13.59 -7.79
N PHE A 614 -22.74 13.22 -8.21
CA PHE A 614 -23.53 12.13 -7.62
C PHE A 614 -23.40 10.83 -8.41
N ASN A 615 -22.19 10.34 -8.58
CA ASN A 615 -21.93 9.07 -9.26
C ASN A 615 -22.06 7.91 -8.26
N PHE A 616 -23.30 7.59 -7.87
CA PHE A 616 -23.60 6.46 -6.96
C PHE A 616 -23.26 5.13 -7.61
N HIS A 617 -22.50 4.29 -6.91
CA HIS A 617 -22.02 3.02 -7.45
C HIS A 617 -22.21 1.83 -6.52
N SER A 618 -22.34 2.02 -5.21
CA SER A 618 -22.43 0.91 -4.25
C SER A 618 -23.47 1.15 -3.17
N LEU A 619 -24.19 0.11 -2.80
CA LEU A 619 -25.03 0.06 -1.61
C LEU A 619 -24.32 -0.79 -0.56
N ILE A 620 -23.96 -0.19 0.57
CA ILE A 620 -23.14 -0.80 1.62
C ILE A 620 -24.00 -1.02 2.87
N PRO A 621 -24.17 -2.25 3.35
CA PRO A 621 -24.77 -2.50 4.65
C PRO A 621 -23.74 -2.31 5.78
N TYR A 622 -24.16 -1.65 6.86
CA TYR A 622 -23.42 -1.54 8.11
C TYR A 622 -24.22 -2.18 9.24
N PHE A 623 -23.58 -3.07 10.01
CA PHE A 623 -24.21 -3.76 11.12
C PHE A 623 -23.43 -3.47 12.42
N ASP A 624 -23.79 -2.38 13.11
CA ASP A 624 -23.14 -1.96 14.35
C ASP A 624 -24.16 -1.88 15.47
N ASP A 625 -24.34 -2.98 16.22
CA ASP A 625 -25.39 -3.09 17.23
C ASP A 625 -25.35 -1.93 18.24
N PRO A 626 -26.44 -1.17 18.45
CA PRO A 626 -27.83 -1.47 18.07
C PRO A 626 -28.32 -0.90 16.73
N GLU A 627 -27.46 -0.29 15.92
CA GLU A 627 -27.78 0.38 14.66
C GLU A 627 -27.45 -0.48 13.41
N TYR A 628 -28.45 -0.65 12.55
CA TYR A 628 -28.30 -1.34 11.27
C TYR A 628 -28.58 -0.35 10.14
N SER A 629 -27.60 -0.13 9.26
CA SER A 629 -27.69 0.90 8.22
C SER A 629 -27.47 0.35 6.82
N PHE A 630 -28.09 0.97 5.82
CA PHE A 630 -27.79 0.80 4.41
C PHE A 630 -27.37 2.15 3.82
N SER A 631 -26.19 2.22 3.21
CA SER A 631 -25.62 3.45 2.66
C SER A 631 -25.38 3.33 1.16
N LEU A 632 -26.07 4.15 0.35
CA LEU A 632 -25.79 4.33 -1.06
C LEU A 632 -24.69 5.38 -1.22
N VAL A 633 -23.50 4.93 -1.59
CA VAL A 633 -22.29 5.76 -1.71
C VAL A 633 -21.99 6.13 -3.16
N GLY A 634 -21.43 7.32 -3.36
CA GLY A 634 -21.02 7.80 -4.68
C GLY A 634 -19.87 8.79 -4.63
N GLU A 635 -18.93 8.62 -5.57
CA GLU A 635 -17.83 9.53 -5.82
C GLU A 635 -17.68 9.86 -7.31
N ASN A 636 -17.37 11.12 -7.60
CA ASN A 636 -17.00 11.50 -8.96
C ASN A 636 -15.61 10.93 -9.36
N ILE A 637 -15.32 10.86 -10.66
CA ILE A 637 -14.13 10.16 -11.20
C ILE A 637 -12.79 10.77 -10.75
N LEU A 638 -12.72 12.05 -10.41
CA LEU A 638 -11.51 12.67 -9.85
C LEU A 638 -11.44 12.58 -8.31
N ASN A 639 -12.43 11.93 -7.68
CA ASN A 639 -12.62 11.79 -6.24
C ASN A 639 -12.51 13.12 -5.48
N THR A 640 -13.11 14.17 -6.04
CA THR A 640 -13.18 15.51 -5.48
C THR A 640 -14.49 15.79 -4.76
N PHE A 641 -15.50 14.96 -4.96
CA PHE A 641 -16.80 15.07 -4.30
C PHE A 641 -17.27 13.68 -3.90
N GLN A 642 -17.64 13.54 -2.63
CA GLN A 642 -18.17 12.34 -2.00
C GLN A 642 -19.60 12.62 -1.55
N SER A 643 -20.50 11.67 -1.80
CA SER A 643 -21.90 11.72 -1.35
C SER A 643 -22.37 10.36 -0.86
N GLU A 644 -23.18 10.37 0.19
CA GLU A 644 -23.77 9.19 0.80
C GLU A 644 -25.23 9.46 1.17
N LEU A 645 -26.12 8.54 0.81
CA LEU A 645 -27.50 8.48 1.29
C LEU A 645 -27.62 7.26 2.22
N SER A 646 -28.04 7.44 3.46
CA SER A 646 -28.15 6.36 4.44
C SER A 646 -29.59 6.14 4.92
N LEU A 647 -29.92 4.88 5.22
CA LEU A 647 -31.11 4.46 5.95
C LEU A 647 -30.65 3.64 7.16
N THR A 648 -30.89 4.14 8.36
CA THR A 648 -30.48 3.51 9.63
C THR A 648 -31.70 3.11 10.44
N TYR A 649 -31.66 1.92 11.01
CA TYR A 649 -32.63 1.43 11.97
C TYR A 649 -31.93 1.11 13.29
N ASN A 650 -32.36 1.74 14.38
CA ASN A 650 -31.85 1.44 15.71
C ASN A 650 -32.79 0.44 16.40
N ARG A 651 -32.29 -0.73 16.79
CA ARG A 651 -33.12 -1.77 17.39
C ARG A 651 -33.54 -1.50 18.84
N ASN A 652 -32.76 -0.69 19.57
CA ASN A 652 -33.04 -0.40 20.98
C ASN A 652 -34.18 0.61 21.09
N GLU A 653 -34.04 1.74 20.40
CA GLU A 653 -35.05 2.80 20.36
C GLU A 653 -36.16 2.51 19.33
N GLY A 654 -35.92 1.68 18.32
CA GLY A 654 -36.90 1.37 17.26
C GLY A 654 -37.03 2.46 16.19
N TYR A 655 -36.20 3.50 16.25
CA TYR A 655 -36.27 4.64 15.33
C TYR A 655 -35.76 4.28 13.93
N LYS A 656 -36.19 5.06 12.94
CA LYS A 656 -35.67 5.00 11.55
C LYS A 656 -35.06 6.34 11.21
N GLN A 657 -33.85 6.37 10.65
CA GLN A 657 -33.16 7.59 10.27
C GLN A 657 -32.81 7.56 8.77
N PHE A 658 -33.08 8.67 8.08
CA PHE A 658 -32.65 8.92 6.71
C PHE A 658 -31.55 9.98 6.72
N GLY A 659 -30.36 9.63 6.24
CA GLY A 659 -29.22 10.54 6.20
C GLY A 659 -28.81 10.91 4.79
N PHE A 660 -28.29 12.12 4.61
CA PHE A 660 -27.51 12.52 3.45
C PHE A 660 -26.23 13.19 3.95
N THR A 661 -25.07 12.71 3.51
CA THR A 661 -23.77 13.31 3.83
C THR A 661 -23.02 13.62 2.54
N SER A 662 -22.35 14.77 2.49
CA SER A 662 -21.48 15.13 1.36
C SER A 662 -20.22 15.84 1.80
N THR A 663 -19.13 15.63 1.05
CA THR A 663 -17.84 16.31 1.25
C THR A 663 -17.28 16.78 -0.08
N TYR A 664 -16.82 18.02 -0.16
CA TYR A 664 -16.13 18.59 -1.31
C TYR A 664 -14.63 18.79 -1.02
N GLY A 665 -13.83 17.98 -1.71
CA GLY A 665 -12.41 17.79 -1.54
C GLY A 665 -11.49 18.67 -2.39
N ALA A 666 -12.03 19.40 -3.38
CA ALA A 666 -11.20 20.18 -4.29
C ALA A 666 -10.76 21.55 -3.74
N LEU A 667 -11.41 22.05 -2.69
CA LEU A 667 -11.03 23.26 -1.96
C LEU A 667 -10.13 22.92 -0.77
N PHE A 668 -9.55 23.92 -0.12
CA PHE A 668 -8.88 23.76 1.17
C PHE A 668 -9.20 24.95 2.07
N PRO A 669 -9.88 24.78 3.22
CA PRO A 669 -10.33 23.51 3.84
C PRO A 669 -11.32 22.69 2.99
N TYR A 670 -11.49 21.40 3.33
CA TYR A 670 -12.64 20.62 2.85
C TYR A 670 -13.93 21.23 3.39
N LEU A 671 -14.97 21.25 2.55
CA LEU A 671 -16.32 21.58 2.96
C LEU A 671 -17.07 20.27 3.14
N PHE A 672 -17.78 20.09 4.25
CA PHE A 672 -18.67 18.95 4.43
C PHE A 672 -20.00 19.38 5.04
N GLY A 673 -21.03 18.58 4.80
CA GLY A 673 -22.33 18.75 5.43
C GLY A 673 -23.12 17.46 5.47
N SER A 674 -24.01 17.36 6.45
CA SER A 674 -24.93 16.24 6.59
C SER A 674 -26.32 16.71 7.03
N VAL A 675 -27.33 15.94 6.64
CA VAL A 675 -28.72 16.11 7.06
C VAL A 675 -29.25 14.74 7.43
N ASN A 676 -29.67 14.56 8.69
CA ASN A 676 -30.26 13.33 9.19
C ASN A 676 -31.69 13.62 9.67
N TYR A 677 -32.64 12.80 9.25
CA TYR A 677 -34.03 12.88 9.69
C TYR A 677 -34.41 11.56 10.37
N THR A 678 -34.61 11.61 11.69
CA THR A 678 -34.96 10.47 12.54
C THR A 678 -36.45 10.50 12.86
N LEU A 679 -37.14 9.39 12.62
CA LEU A 679 -38.56 9.17 12.89
C LEU A 679 -38.75 8.29 14.12
N ASP A 680 -39.78 8.62 14.91
CA ASP A 680 -40.28 7.79 16.01
C ASP A 680 -39.19 7.46 17.05
N ARG A 681 -38.35 8.45 17.36
CA ARG A 681 -37.37 8.33 18.43
C ARG A 681 -38.10 8.30 19.77
N ARG A 682 -37.69 7.42 20.68
CA ARG A 682 -38.37 7.20 21.96
C ARG A 682 -37.44 7.21 23.14
N ASP A 683 -37.93 7.73 24.25
CA ASP A 683 -37.29 7.66 25.56
C ASP A 683 -38.36 7.59 26.66
N TYR A 684 -37.98 7.26 27.89
CA TYR A 684 -38.90 7.19 29.03
C TYR A 684 -38.72 8.40 29.93
N GLY A 685 -39.78 9.19 30.06
CA GLY A 685 -39.88 10.29 31.02
C GLY A 685 -40.81 9.95 32.18
N PHE A 686 -41.01 10.94 33.06
CA PHE A 686 -42.03 10.87 34.10
C PHE A 686 -43.04 11.99 33.91
N ASP A 687 -44.34 11.69 34.03
CA ASP A 687 -45.38 12.72 34.03
C ASP A 687 -45.39 13.54 35.34
N ARG A 688 -46.32 14.50 35.44
CA ARG A 688 -46.48 15.33 36.65
C ARG A 688 -46.79 14.51 37.92
N ASN A 689 -47.34 13.31 37.77
CA ASN A 689 -47.70 12.39 38.85
C ASN A 689 -46.60 11.33 39.11
N ARG A 690 -45.42 11.46 38.47
CA ARG A 690 -44.31 10.49 38.52
C ARG A 690 -44.63 9.12 37.96
N ASN A 691 -45.64 9.00 37.09
CA ASN A 691 -45.82 7.79 36.31
C ASN A 691 -44.82 7.79 35.15
N PRO A 692 -44.20 6.65 34.83
CA PRO A 692 -43.36 6.54 33.64
C PRO A 692 -44.24 6.73 32.39
N VAL A 693 -43.83 7.62 31.50
CA VAL A 693 -44.50 7.88 30.22
C VAL A 693 -43.49 7.82 29.10
N GLU A 694 -43.85 7.15 28.02
CA GLU A 694 -43.06 7.11 26.80
C GLU A 694 -43.15 8.45 26.05
N VAL A 695 -42.00 9.06 25.79
CA VAL A 695 -41.87 10.31 25.04
C VAL A 695 -41.36 9.96 23.65
N ASN A 696 -42.11 10.36 22.63
CA ASN A 696 -41.82 10.11 21.22
C ASN A 696 -41.61 11.43 20.47
N TRP A 697 -40.56 11.51 19.66
CA TRP A 697 -40.28 12.68 18.83
C TRP A 697 -39.66 12.31 17.49
N ASN A 698 -39.80 13.22 16.53
CA ASN A 698 -39.01 13.21 15.30
C ASN A 698 -37.85 14.19 15.46
N GLU A 699 -36.68 13.86 14.92
CA GLU A 699 -35.48 14.70 15.02
C GLU A 699 -34.93 15.02 13.63
N THR A 700 -34.69 16.30 13.34
CA THR A 700 -33.90 16.71 12.17
C THR A 700 -32.57 17.25 12.64
N GLN A 701 -31.47 16.64 12.22
CA GLN A 701 -30.12 17.10 12.48
C GLN A 701 -29.49 17.62 11.19
N VAL A 702 -29.03 18.87 11.19
CA VAL A 702 -28.31 19.49 10.09
C VAL A 702 -26.90 19.85 10.57
N GLN A 703 -25.89 19.47 9.80
CA GLN A 703 -24.49 19.75 10.08
C GLN A 703 -23.85 20.39 8.86
N ALA A 704 -23.02 21.39 9.11
CA ALA A 704 -22.10 21.94 8.11
C ALA A 704 -20.76 22.25 8.78
N GLY A 705 -19.66 22.02 8.08
CA GLY A 705 -18.35 22.22 8.67
C GLY A 705 -17.19 22.28 7.69
N LEU A 706 -16.04 22.57 8.28
CA LEU A 706 -14.74 22.68 7.63
C LEU A 706 -13.79 21.63 8.18
N GLN A 707 -13.00 21.01 7.30
CA GLN A 707 -11.96 20.06 7.69
C GLN A 707 -10.60 20.41 7.07
N VAL A 708 -9.55 20.39 7.90
CA VAL A 708 -8.16 20.61 7.52
C VAL A 708 -7.34 19.37 7.87
N PRO A 709 -7.22 18.38 6.96
CA PRO A 709 -6.38 17.21 7.14
C PRO A 709 -4.97 17.45 6.56
N LEU A 710 -4.00 17.71 7.43
CA LEU A 710 -2.60 17.92 7.10
C LEU A 710 -1.80 16.61 7.19
N ASN A 711 -0.96 16.35 6.19
CA ASN A 711 0.08 15.35 6.23
C ASN A 711 1.44 16.02 6.50
N LEU A 712 1.89 15.96 7.76
CA LEU A 712 3.15 16.56 8.21
C LEU A 712 4.33 15.59 8.12
N SER A 713 4.11 14.36 7.65
CA SER A 713 5.10 13.27 7.65
C SER A 713 6.45 13.69 7.05
N GLN A 714 7.53 13.49 7.79
CA GLN A 714 8.88 13.84 7.37
C GLN A 714 9.90 12.86 7.96
N GLY A 715 10.95 12.59 7.19
CA GLY A 715 12.09 11.79 7.65
C GLY A 715 11.64 10.39 8.02
N ARG A 716 11.60 10.09 9.33
CA ARG A 716 11.24 8.76 9.88
C ARG A 716 9.85 8.72 10.52
N ASN A 717 9.12 9.83 10.49
CA ASN A 717 7.84 10.00 11.17
C ASN A 717 6.70 10.10 10.16
N TYR A 718 5.64 9.33 10.40
CA TYR A 718 4.33 9.53 9.82
C TYR A 718 3.53 10.42 10.75
N THR A 719 3.26 11.65 10.31
CA THR A 719 2.60 12.66 11.14
C THR A 719 1.38 13.17 10.41
N ARG A 720 0.22 13.11 11.06
CA ARG A 720 -1.06 13.62 10.58
C ARG A 720 -1.64 14.58 11.60
N PHE A 721 -2.19 15.68 11.12
CA PHE A 721 -2.87 16.66 11.96
C PHE A 721 -4.17 17.04 11.29
N ASN A 722 -5.29 16.81 11.97
CA ASN A 722 -6.62 17.04 11.44
C ASN A 722 -7.37 18.02 12.34
N ILE A 723 -7.89 19.11 11.77
CA ILE A 723 -8.79 20.02 12.46
C ILE A 723 -10.17 19.91 11.81
N VAL A 724 -11.21 19.79 12.63
CA VAL A 724 -12.60 19.79 12.20
C VAL A 724 -13.35 20.82 13.02
N SER A 725 -14.12 21.68 12.37
CA SER A 725 -15.09 22.56 13.03
C SER A 725 -16.41 22.46 12.32
N SER A 726 -17.49 22.31 13.08
CA SER A 726 -18.85 22.17 12.53
C SER A 726 -19.87 22.90 13.38
N ILE A 727 -20.87 23.46 12.73
CA ILE A 727 -22.12 23.88 13.34
C ILE A 727 -23.13 22.75 13.16
N ASN A 728 -23.82 22.41 14.24
CA ASN A 728 -24.80 21.33 14.29
C ASN A 728 -26.10 21.92 14.82
N TYR A 729 -27.20 21.66 14.11
CA TYR A 729 -28.53 22.10 14.49
C TYR A 729 -29.45 20.88 14.59
N SER A 730 -30.02 20.65 15.76
CA SER A 730 -31.01 19.60 16.01
C SER A 730 -32.37 20.23 16.32
N ILE A 731 -33.39 19.81 15.56
CA ILE A 731 -34.78 20.18 15.74
C ILE A 731 -35.52 18.95 16.25
N ASN A 732 -36.18 19.07 17.41
CA ASN A 732 -36.96 17.99 18.00
C ASN A 732 -38.46 18.33 17.92
N ASP A 733 -39.22 17.51 17.20
CA ASP A 733 -40.67 17.60 17.11
C ASP A 733 -41.31 16.56 18.05
N VAL A 734 -41.53 16.97 19.30
CA VAL A 734 -42.06 16.11 20.37
C VAL A 734 -43.57 15.97 20.23
N LYS A 735 -44.05 14.73 20.11
CA LYS A 735 -45.49 14.43 19.90
C LYS A 735 -46.32 14.69 21.15
N GLN A 736 -45.76 14.48 22.34
CA GLN A 736 -46.45 14.72 23.62
C GLN A 736 -46.25 16.17 24.08
N ALA A 737 -47.33 16.96 24.10
CA ALA A 737 -47.30 18.37 24.47
C ALA A 737 -46.66 18.64 25.86
N ALA A 738 -46.84 17.72 26.82
CA ALA A 738 -46.28 17.82 28.16
C ALA A 738 -44.73 17.80 28.19
N PHE A 739 -44.09 17.23 27.18
CA PHE A 739 -42.63 17.05 27.11
C PHE A 739 -41.94 17.94 26.06
N LYS A 740 -42.68 18.83 25.40
CA LYS A 740 -42.15 19.72 24.35
C LYS A 740 -40.99 20.61 24.83
N ASN A 741 -41.00 21.00 26.10
CA ASN A 741 -39.93 21.80 26.72
C ASN A 741 -38.77 20.96 27.26
N ALA A 742 -38.92 19.63 27.35
CA ALA A 742 -37.88 18.73 27.86
C ALA A 742 -36.81 18.40 26.80
N LEU A 743 -37.16 18.49 25.51
CA LEU A 743 -36.26 18.28 24.38
C LEU A 743 -36.21 19.53 23.48
N PRO A 744 -35.57 20.62 23.93
CA PRO A 744 -35.49 21.84 23.15
C PRO A 744 -34.63 21.66 21.89
N ASN A 745 -34.91 22.47 20.87
CA ASN A 745 -34.03 22.58 19.71
C ASN A 745 -32.66 23.07 20.16
N ASN A 746 -31.60 22.46 19.62
CA ASN A 746 -30.24 22.77 20.02
C ASN A 746 -29.38 23.18 18.82
N THR A 747 -28.60 24.24 18.98
CA THR A 747 -27.53 24.59 18.05
C THR A 747 -26.21 24.56 18.80
N TYR A 748 -25.24 23.79 18.32
CA TYR A 748 -23.93 23.68 18.96
C TYR A 748 -22.78 23.64 17.95
N LEU A 749 -21.65 24.18 18.39
CA LEU A 749 -20.38 24.04 17.72
C LEU A 749 -19.69 22.76 18.21
N ASN A 750 -19.11 22.00 17.28
CA ASN A 750 -18.27 20.86 17.57
C ASN A 750 -16.91 21.07 16.91
N ASN A 751 -15.89 21.27 17.74
CA ASN A 751 -14.51 21.49 17.33
C ASN A 751 -13.67 20.30 17.75
N SER A 752 -12.92 19.71 16.82
CA SER A 752 -12.06 18.57 17.10
C SER A 752 -10.69 18.73 16.46
N ILE A 753 -9.65 18.40 17.22
CA ILE A 753 -8.26 18.34 16.78
C ILE A 753 -7.77 16.92 17.00
N THR A 754 -7.22 16.30 15.96
CA THR A 754 -6.55 15.00 16.05
C THR A 754 -5.10 15.14 15.59
N PHE A 755 -4.16 14.79 16.44
CA PHE A 755 -2.74 14.71 16.13
C PHE A 755 -2.27 13.27 16.25
N SER A 756 -1.74 12.71 15.17
CA SER A 756 -1.13 11.38 15.18
C SER A 756 0.30 11.49 14.67
N ASN A 757 1.25 10.93 15.41
CA ASN A 757 2.63 10.81 14.99
C ASN A 757 3.12 9.40 15.31
N GLN A 758 3.78 8.74 14.36
CA GLN A 758 4.38 7.43 14.59
C GLN A 758 5.61 7.19 13.74
N ILE A 759 6.57 6.43 14.27
CA ILE A 759 7.63 5.84 13.44
C ILE A 759 7.14 4.58 12.71
N ALA A 760 7.78 4.20 11.62
CA ALA A 760 7.51 2.90 11.00
C ALA A 760 7.86 1.73 11.92
N ALA A 761 7.03 0.69 11.91
CA ALA A 761 7.25 -0.56 12.63
C ALA A 761 7.86 -1.62 11.68
N PRO A 762 8.95 -2.31 12.07
CA PRO A 762 9.40 -3.54 11.41
C PRO A 762 8.32 -4.64 11.44
N VAL A 763 8.49 -5.64 10.56
CA VAL A 763 7.50 -6.71 10.33
C VAL A 763 7.02 -7.41 11.62
N GLN A 764 7.92 -7.70 12.57
CA GLN A 764 7.58 -8.42 13.80
C GLN A 764 7.06 -7.55 14.95
N HIS A 765 7.19 -6.22 14.85
CA HIS A 765 6.73 -5.35 15.92
C HIS A 765 5.20 -5.38 16.00
N ILE A 766 4.64 -5.44 17.21
CA ILE A 766 3.19 -5.37 17.41
C ILE A 766 2.71 -3.92 17.20
N TYR A 767 3.42 -2.97 17.81
CA TYR A 767 3.18 -1.54 17.63
C TYR A 767 4.48 -0.79 17.29
N PRO A 768 4.38 0.42 16.70
CA PRO A 768 5.51 1.34 16.64
C PRO A 768 6.11 1.59 18.03
N HIS A 769 7.44 1.61 18.14
CA HIS A 769 8.11 1.88 19.42
C HIS A 769 8.15 3.38 19.79
N LEU A 770 7.63 4.24 18.92
CA LEU A 770 7.42 5.65 19.24
C LEU A 770 6.22 6.13 18.45
N ALA A 771 5.09 6.26 19.12
CA ALA A 771 3.90 6.85 18.53
C ALA A 771 3.05 7.56 19.58
N GLN A 772 2.29 8.54 19.12
CA GLN A 772 1.30 9.25 19.88
C GLN A 772 0.07 9.52 19.01
N ASN A 773 -1.11 9.27 19.56
CA ASN A 773 -2.39 9.66 18.97
C ASN A 773 -3.17 10.46 20.01
N ILE A 774 -3.43 11.73 19.73
CA ILE A 774 -4.03 12.69 20.65
C ILE A 774 -5.27 13.26 19.97
N THR A 775 -6.40 13.24 20.68
CA THR A 775 -7.65 13.85 20.25
C THR A 775 -8.13 14.83 21.30
N LEU A 776 -8.49 16.03 20.86
CA LEU A 776 -9.14 17.04 21.67
C LEU A 776 -10.46 17.41 21.00
N THR A 777 -11.58 17.26 21.69
CA THR A 777 -12.91 17.63 21.21
C THR A 777 -13.56 18.58 22.20
N TYR A 778 -14.06 19.71 21.71
CA TYR A 778 -14.82 20.68 22.48
C TYR A 778 -16.14 20.97 21.79
N ARG A 779 -17.22 20.74 22.53
CA ARG A 779 -18.59 21.02 22.11
C ARG A 779 -19.17 22.13 22.97
N ASN A 780 -19.86 23.06 22.35
CA ASN A 780 -20.50 24.18 23.05
C ASN A 780 -21.79 24.60 22.34
N THR A 781 -22.89 24.69 23.09
CA THR A 781 -24.14 25.25 22.57
C THR A 781 -23.98 26.75 22.32
N ILE A 782 -24.57 27.24 21.23
CA ILE A 782 -24.57 28.68 20.88
C ILE A 782 -25.96 29.32 21.00
N ASN A 783 -26.91 28.60 21.60
CA ASN A 783 -28.24 29.07 21.94
C ASN A 783 -28.39 29.22 23.47
N SER A 784 -29.62 29.38 23.96
CA SER A 784 -29.92 29.60 25.38
C SER A 784 -29.65 28.41 26.32
N LEU A 785 -29.24 27.24 25.82
CA LEU A 785 -29.09 26.02 26.63
C LEU A 785 -27.80 25.96 27.46
N ASN A 786 -26.80 26.78 27.15
CA ASN A 786 -25.53 26.94 27.86
C ASN A 786 -24.86 25.62 28.33
N ALA A 787 -24.73 24.64 27.43
CA ALA A 787 -24.06 23.37 27.68
C ALA A 787 -22.72 23.27 26.94
N HIS A 788 -21.75 22.62 27.56
CA HIS A 788 -20.41 22.43 27.02
C HIS A 788 -19.78 21.11 27.47
N GLN A 789 -19.01 20.49 26.58
CA GLN A 789 -18.27 19.25 26.86
C GLN A 789 -16.86 19.34 26.27
N LEU A 790 -15.87 19.01 27.08
CA LEU A 790 -14.48 18.85 26.69
C LEU A 790 -14.08 17.38 26.85
N LEU A 791 -13.51 16.79 25.80
CA LEU A 791 -12.82 15.52 25.82
C LEU A 791 -11.39 15.71 25.34
N ALA A 792 -10.42 15.28 26.14
CA ALA A 792 -9.03 15.12 25.73
C ALA A 792 -8.64 13.64 25.91
N SER A 793 -8.11 13.00 24.88
CA SER A 793 -7.64 11.62 24.95
C SER A 793 -6.30 11.46 24.24
N GLY A 794 -5.46 10.56 24.76
CA GLY A 794 -4.12 10.31 24.26
C GLY A 794 -3.74 8.84 24.37
N THR A 795 -3.14 8.28 23.33
CA THR A 795 -2.51 6.96 23.35
C THR A 795 -1.05 7.08 22.94
N PHE A 796 -0.15 6.54 23.75
CA PHE A 796 1.29 6.65 23.58
C PHE A 796 1.93 5.27 23.53
N TYR A 797 2.83 5.04 22.57
CA TYR A 797 3.45 3.75 22.31
C TYR A 797 4.97 3.86 22.46
N PHE A 798 5.54 2.91 23.20
CA PHE A 798 6.95 2.86 23.58
C PHE A 798 7.53 1.45 23.38
N PRO A 799 8.87 1.29 23.28
CA PRO A 799 9.46 -0.04 23.28
C PRO A 799 9.17 -0.77 24.61
N GLY A 800 8.91 -2.08 24.53
CA GLY A 800 8.86 -2.96 25.70
C GLY A 800 10.25 -3.47 26.12
N LEU A 801 10.29 -4.49 26.98
CA LEU A 801 11.55 -5.04 27.50
C LEU A 801 12.38 -5.78 26.44
N PHE A 802 11.73 -6.33 25.41
CA PHE A 802 12.38 -7.07 24.33
C PHE A 802 12.04 -6.45 22.97
N THR A 803 12.83 -6.80 21.94
CA THR A 803 12.80 -6.19 20.59
C THR A 803 11.42 -6.09 19.96
N ASN A 804 10.54 -7.07 20.18
CA ASN A 804 9.21 -7.12 19.55
C ASN A 804 8.07 -6.76 20.53
N HIS A 805 8.39 -6.33 21.75
CA HIS A 805 7.43 -6.02 22.79
C HIS A 805 7.09 -4.53 22.76
N SER A 806 5.90 -4.16 23.21
CA SER A 806 5.44 -2.77 23.18
C SER A 806 4.71 -2.42 24.46
N LEU A 807 5.00 -1.22 24.98
CA LEU A 807 4.30 -0.62 26.10
C LEU A 807 3.36 0.46 25.56
N VAL A 808 2.10 0.41 25.95
CA VAL A 808 1.06 1.35 25.49
C VAL A 808 0.37 1.98 26.67
N PHE A 809 0.38 3.31 26.72
CA PHE A 809 -0.33 4.09 27.74
C PHE A 809 -1.51 4.81 27.11
N ASN A 810 -2.65 4.78 27.79
CA ASN A 810 -3.86 5.49 27.41
C ASN A 810 -4.24 6.46 28.51
N ILE A 811 -4.47 7.72 28.17
CA ILE A 811 -5.00 8.71 29.11
C ILE A 811 -6.22 9.39 28.49
N ALA A 812 -7.21 9.71 29.30
CA ALA A 812 -8.34 10.51 28.86
C ALA A 812 -8.88 11.39 29.99
N HIS A 813 -9.41 12.55 29.63
CA HIS A 813 -10.12 13.45 30.51
C HIS A 813 -11.38 13.93 29.81
N GLN A 814 -12.52 13.81 30.49
CA GLN A 814 -13.77 14.39 30.04
C GLN A 814 -14.33 15.29 31.14
N ARG A 815 -14.81 16.46 30.75
CA ARG A 815 -15.56 17.37 31.61
C ARG A 815 -16.74 17.91 30.84
N ARG A 816 -17.91 17.97 31.48
CA ARG A 816 -19.09 18.61 30.92
C ARG A 816 -19.73 19.57 31.93
N ASP A 817 -20.75 20.28 31.49
CA ASP A 817 -21.64 21.05 32.37
C ASP A 817 -22.67 20.15 33.08
N ARG A 818 -23.60 20.73 33.84
CA ARG A 818 -24.59 19.98 34.61
C ARG A 818 -25.79 19.50 33.78
N ASN A 819 -26.03 20.03 32.58
CA ASN A 819 -27.11 19.56 31.70
C ASN A 819 -26.72 18.22 31.07
N TYR A 820 -27.22 17.14 31.69
CA TYR A 820 -26.99 15.75 31.30
C TYR A 820 -27.47 15.40 29.88
N SER A 821 -28.46 16.12 29.35
CA SER A 821 -29.23 15.70 28.17
C SER A 821 -28.65 16.11 26.81
N ILE A 822 -27.62 16.96 26.76
CA ILE A 822 -27.20 17.57 25.49
C ILE A 822 -26.03 16.84 24.81
N PHE A 823 -25.05 16.38 25.57
CA PHE A 823 -23.87 15.69 25.01
C PHE A 823 -23.62 14.36 25.71
N SER A 824 -23.55 13.27 24.95
CA SER A 824 -23.29 11.90 25.45
C SER A 824 -21.84 11.69 25.88
N ASN A 825 -21.60 10.66 26.70
CA ASN A 825 -20.25 10.29 27.12
C ASN A 825 -19.42 9.75 25.94
N GLN A 826 -18.20 10.26 25.78
CA GLN A 826 -17.27 9.84 24.74
C GLN A 826 -15.94 9.31 25.30
N LEU A 827 -15.79 9.26 26.63
CA LEU A 827 -14.57 8.80 27.26
C LEU A 827 -14.45 7.27 27.15
N PRO A 828 -13.32 6.73 26.67
CA PRO A 828 -13.11 5.29 26.62
C PRO A 828 -12.91 4.73 28.03
N PHE A 829 -13.96 4.28 28.72
CA PHE A 829 -13.95 3.89 30.14
C PHE A 829 -13.01 2.70 30.49
N SER A 830 -12.77 2.42 31.78
CA SER A 830 -12.02 1.23 32.22
C SER A 830 -12.68 -0.04 31.72
N ARG A 831 -11.88 -0.98 31.18
CA ARG A 831 -12.42 -2.23 30.62
C ARG A 831 -13.25 -2.99 31.64
N GLY A 832 -14.37 -3.54 31.20
CA GLY A 832 -15.26 -4.43 31.98
C GLY A 832 -16.32 -3.73 32.83
N TYR A 833 -16.27 -2.40 32.96
CA TYR A 833 -17.28 -1.60 33.67
C TYR A 833 -18.36 -1.06 32.74
N THR A 834 -19.55 -0.84 33.29
CA THR A 834 -20.61 -0.08 32.63
C THR A 834 -20.29 1.41 32.75
N SER A 835 -20.32 2.12 31.62
CA SER A 835 -19.96 3.55 31.57
C SER A 835 -21.21 4.42 31.73
N ASP A 836 -21.10 5.48 32.54
CA ASP A 836 -22.13 6.52 32.68
C ASP A 836 -21.55 7.90 32.36
N ASN A 837 -22.39 8.88 32.03
CA ASN A 837 -22.00 10.21 31.57
C ASN A 837 -21.76 11.19 32.73
N LEU A 838 -20.80 10.89 33.61
CA LEU A 838 -20.52 11.69 34.80
C LEU A 838 -20.00 13.11 34.49
N TYR A 839 -20.18 14.04 35.43
CA TYR A 839 -19.77 15.45 35.31
C TYR A 839 -18.27 15.62 34.97
N ARG A 840 -17.41 14.81 35.60
CA ARG A 840 -15.97 14.79 35.33
C ARG A 840 -15.43 13.38 35.41
N LEU A 841 -14.63 13.01 34.41
CA LEU A 841 -14.02 11.70 34.27
C LEU A 841 -12.52 11.85 33.95
N TYR A 842 -11.70 11.00 34.56
CA TYR A 842 -10.29 10.82 34.24
C TYR A 842 -10.01 9.35 34.02
N LYS A 843 -9.19 9.02 33.03
CA LYS A 843 -8.68 7.67 32.83
C LYS A 843 -7.17 7.66 32.64
N ALA A 844 -6.53 6.65 33.21
CA ALA A 844 -5.19 6.21 32.88
C ALA A 844 -5.21 4.68 32.67
N GLY A 845 -4.48 4.18 31.67
CA GLY A 845 -4.34 2.76 31.41
C GLY A 845 -2.95 2.42 30.90
N ALA A 846 -2.47 1.23 31.23
CA ALA A 846 -1.19 0.69 30.80
C ALA A 846 -1.38 -0.71 30.22
N ASN A 847 -0.72 -1.00 29.10
CA ASN A 847 -0.77 -2.27 28.39
C ASN A 847 0.64 -2.71 28.01
N TYR A 848 0.94 -3.98 28.22
CA TYR A 848 2.20 -4.59 27.81
C TYR A 848 1.92 -5.72 26.82
N HIS A 849 2.24 -5.46 25.56
CA HIS A 849 2.02 -6.38 24.45
C HIS A 849 3.29 -7.15 24.10
N PHE A 850 3.17 -8.46 23.89
CA PHE A 850 4.29 -9.34 23.57
C PHE A 850 3.88 -10.48 22.62
N PRO A 851 4.74 -10.88 21.66
CA PRO A 851 4.49 -12.05 20.83
C PRO A 851 4.68 -13.33 21.65
N ILE A 852 3.85 -14.34 21.39
CA ILE A 852 3.94 -15.67 22.01
C ILE A 852 4.54 -16.67 21.01
N ALA A 853 4.00 -16.72 19.78
CA ALA A 853 4.45 -17.64 18.75
C ALA A 853 4.14 -17.11 17.33
N TYR A 854 4.85 -17.67 16.34
CA TYR A 854 4.61 -17.46 14.90
C TYR A 854 4.33 -18.82 14.22
N PRO A 855 3.11 -19.36 14.35
CA PRO A 855 2.86 -20.76 13.97
C PRO A 855 2.95 -21.03 12.47
N ASP A 856 2.65 -20.03 11.62
CA ASP A 856 2.60 -20.16 10.17
C ASP A 856 1.77 -21.38 9.70
N ALA A 857 0.65 -21.63 10.41
CA ALA A 857 -0.19 -22.81 10.25
C ALA A 857 -1.62 -22.42 9.87
N GLY A 858 -2.29 -23.25 9.08
CA GLY A 858 -3.67 -22.98 8.70
C GLY A 858 -4.45 -24.23 8.35
N PHE A 859 -5.76 -24.06 8.21
CA PHE A 859 -6.71 -25.13 7.98
C PHE A 859 -7.51 -24.88 6.71
N ALA A 860 -7.55 -25.90 5.84
CA ALA A 860 -8.42 -25.99 4.66
C ALA A 860 -8.39 -24.79 3.68
N ASN A 861 -7.36 -23.93 3.68
CA ASN A 861 -7.37 -22.65 2.95
C ASN A 861 -8.43 -21.64 3.44
N LEU A 862 -9.00 -21.85 4.63
CA LEU A 862 -10.02 -21.00 5.23
C LEU A 862 -9.44 -20.01 6.24
N VAL A 863 -8.58 -20.48 7.14
CA VAL A 863 -7.97 -19.64 8.18
C VAL A 863 -6.49 -19.98 8.31
N TYR A 864 -5.63 -18.95 8.34
CA TYR A 864 -4.19 -19.05 8.52
C TYR A 864 -3.73 -18.20 9.71
N LEU A 865 -3.00 -18.78 10.66
CA LEU A 865 -2.51 -18.12 11.86
C LEU A 865 -1.05 -17.66 11.68
N LEU A 866 -0.86 -16.35 11.61
CA LEU A 866 0.46 -15.71 11.44
C LEU A 866 1.17 -15.49 12.78
N ARG A 867 0.43 -15.03 13.80
CA ARG A 867 0.98 -14.69 15.11
C ARG A 867 -0.03 -14.92 16.22
N LEU A 868 0.44 -15.53 17.29
CA LEU A 868 -0.20 -15.55 18.60
C LEU A 868 0.50 -14.51 19.48
N ARG A 869 -0.25 -13.62 20.14
CA ARG A 869 0.33 -12.57 20.99
C ARG A 869 -0.51 -12.29 22.23
N GLY A 870 0.14 -11.91 23.31
CA GLY A 870 -0.48 -11.56 24.59
C GLY A 870 -0.52 -10.04 24.83
N ASN A 871 -1.41 -9.63 25.73
CA ASN A 871 -1.41 -8.33 26.39
C ASN A 871 -1.71 -8.55 27.88
N ILE A 872 -0.98 -7.86 28.76
CA ILE A 872 -1.38 -7.69 30.16
C ILE A 872 -1.66 -6.21 30.40
N PHE A 873 -2.70 -5.91 31.18
CA PHE A 873 -3.15 -4.54 31.31
C PHE A 873 -3.65 -4.16 32.70
N TYR A 874 -3.65 -2.85 32.93
CA TYR A 874 -4.28 -2.17 34.07
C TYR A 874 -4.98 -0.91 33.58
N ASP A 875 -6.23 -0.69 33.99
CA ASP A 875 -7.00 0.54 33.77
C ASP A 875 -7.43 1.15 35.11
N TYR A 876 -7.42 2.47 35.17
CA TYR A 876 -7.94 3.29 36.25
C TYR A 876 -8.82 4.38 35.67
N THR A 877 -10.08 4.43 36.09
CA THR A 877 -10.98 5.56 35.79
C THR A 877 -11.50 6.14 37.08
N HIS A 878 -11.47 7.47 37.21
CA HIS A 878 -12.04 8.20 38.33
C HIS A 878 -13.18 9.08 37.84
N GLY A 879 -14.34 8.96 38.46
CA GLY A 879 -15.52 9.75 38.15
C GLY A 879 -15.99 10.59 39.33
N THR A 880 -16.40 11.82 39.06
CA THR A 880 -17.06 12.68 40.03
C THR A 880 -18.36 13.22 39.46
N ASP A 881 -19.40 13.27 40.29
CA ASP A 881 -20.71 13.82 39.95
C ASP A 881 -21.44 14.35 41.20
N PHE A 882 -22.74 14.60 41.11
CA PHE A 882 -23.59 15.07 42.19
C PHE A 882 -24.87 14.23 42.30
N TYR A 883 -25.27 13.86 43.52
CA TYR A 883 -26.58 13.29 43.77
C TYR A 883 -27.69 14.35 43.63
N THR A 884 -28.95 13.92 43.58
CA THR A 884 -30.12 14.82 43.47
C THR A 884 -30.25 15.83 44.60
N ASN A 885 -29.70 15.51 45.79
CA ASN A 885 -29.62 16.41 46.95
C ASN A 885 -28.38 17.34 46.92
N GLY A 886 -27.60 17.32 45.84
CA GLY A 886 -26.42 18.16 45.64
C GLY A 886 -25.13 17.65 46.31
N THR A 887 -25.14 16.51 47.01
CA THR A 887 -23.92 15.96 47.61
C THR A 887 -22.99 15.40 46.55
N ASN A 888 -21.68 15.48 46.81
CA ASN A 888 -20.67 15.01 45.86
C ASN A 888 -20.67 13.48 45.77
N PHE A 889 -20.75 12.97 44.55
CA PHE A 889 -20.47 11.59 44.19
C PHE A 889 -19.03 11.46 43.69
N LYS A 890 -18.31 10.44 44.16
CA LYS A 890 -16.98 10.07 43.66
C LYS A 890 -16.88 8.55 43.61
N ALA A 891 -16.31 8.02 42.53
CA ALA A 891 -16.09 6.59 42.38
C ALA A 891 -14.81 6.32 41.58
N ASP A 892 -14.10 5.27 41.99
CA ASP A 892 -12.99 4.69 41.25
C ASP A 892 -13.46 3.41 40.53
N PHE A 893 -12.91 3.19 39.34
CA PHE A 893 -13.19 2.05 38.48
C PHE A 893 -11.88 1.47 37.98
N ARG A 894 -11.25 0.61 38.80
CA ARG A 894 -9.98 -0.05 38.50
C ARG A 894 -10.20 -1.44 37.93
N SER A 895 -9.51 -1.78 36.86
CA SER A 895 -9.50 -3.15 36.35
C SER A 895 -8.12 -3.60 35.90
N ALA A 896 -7.87 -4.90 36.01
CA ALA A 896 -6.64 -5.53 35.55
C ALA A 896 -6.98 -6.81 34.80
N GLY A 897 -6.14 -7.20 33.85
CA GLY A 897 -6.46 -8.40 33.08
C GLY A 897 -5.42 -8.77 32.04
N ALA A 898 -5.80 -9.76 31.24
CA ALA A 898 -4.98 -10.29 30.16
C ALA A 898 -5.82 -10.52 28.91
N GLU A 899 -5.18 -10.39 27.75
CA GLU A 899 -5.78 -10.62 26.45
C GLU A 899 -4.89 -11.53 25.62
N LEU A 900 -5.51 -12.45 24.88
CA LEU A 900 -4.86 -13.33 23.90
C LEU A 900 -5.39 -12.99 22.52
N PHE A 901 -4.50 -12.67 21.58
CA PHE A 901 -4.87 -12.30 20.21
C PHE A 901 -4.34 -13.30 19.19
N PHE A 902 -5.18 -13.56 18.18
CA PHE A 902 -4.89 -14.39 17.03
C PHE A 902 -4.85 -13.49 15.80
N ASP A 903 -3.66 -13.21 15.28
CA ASP A 903 -3.51 -12.47 14.02
C ASP A 903 -3.61 -13.48 12.87
N THR A 904 -4.71 -13.43 12.11
CA THR A 904 -5.06 -14.44 11.11
C THR A 904 -5.30 -13.87 9.71
N GLN A 905 -5.22 -14.74 8.69
CA GLN A 905 -5.70 -14.47 7.33
C GLN A 905 -6.84 -15.42 6.98
N TRP A 906 -7.98 -14.89 6.56
CA TRP A 906 -9.19 -15.63 6.20
C TRP A 906 -9.33 -15.72 4.68
N PHE A 907 -9.70 -16.90 4.20
CA PHE A 907 -9.81 -17.27 2.78
C PHE A 907 -8.54 -17.00 1.93
N ASN A 908 -7.42 -16.78 2.61
CA ASN A 908 -6.16 -16.30 2.06
C ASN A 908 -6.20 -14.89 1.43
N GLU A 909 -7.13 -14.04 1.86
CA GLU A 909 -7.32 -12.70 1.31
C GLU A 909 -7.43 -11.65 2.44
N SER A 910 -8.22 -11.89 3.50
CA SER A 910 -8.52 -10.87 4.51
C SER A 910 -7.75 -11.07 5.82
N ARG A 911 -7.04 -10.04 6.28
CA ARG A 911 -6.42 -10.04 7.62
C ARG A 911 -7.45 -9.74 8.68
N ILE A 912 -7.62 -10.66 9.63
CA ILE A 912 -8.56 -10.52 10.73
C ILE A 912 -7.83 -10.86 12.04
N THR A 913 -7.93 -9.96 13.00
CA THR A 913 -7.45 -10.20 14.37
C THR A 913 -8.65 -10.30 15.30
N PHE A 914 -8.75 -11.41 16.03
CA PHE A 914 -9.70 -11.58 17.12
C PHE A 914 -8.95 -12.00 18.38
N GLY A 915 -9.60 -11.93 19.53
CA GLY A 915 -8.98 -12.29 20.78
C GLY A 915 -9.94 -12.63 21.91
N LEU A 916 -9.37 -13.13 23.00
CA LEU A 916 -10.08 -13.40 24.24
C LEU A 916 -9.54 -12.46 25.30
N ARG A 917 -10.42 -11.78 26.03
CA ARG A 917 -10.06 -10.92 27.16
C ARG A 917 -10.67 -11.45 28.43
N TYR A 918 -9.82 -11.55 29.44
CA TYR A 918 -10.23 -11.68 30.83
C TYR A 918 -9.96 -10.35 31.55
N THR A 919 -10.96 -9.85 32.27
CA THR A 919 -10.88 -8.62 33.05
C THR A 919 -11.36 -8.88 34.47
N TYR A 920 -10.57 -8.46 35.45
CA TYR A 920 -10.91 -8.45 36.86
C TYR A 920 -11.20 -7.03 37.32
N LEU A 921 -12.39 -6.80 37.88
CA LEU A 921 -12.82 -5.52 38.45
C LEU A 921 -12.36 -5.44 39.91
N LEU A 922 -11.54 -4.43 40.21
CA LEU A 922 -11.00 -4.18 41.56
C LEU A 922 -11.96 -3.36 42.42
N ASP A 923 -12.86 -2.61 41.77
CA ASP A 923 -13.95 -1.86 42.40
C ASP A 923 -15.32 -2.41 41.96
N ARG A 924 -16.38 -2.17 42.75
CA ARG A 924 -17.75 -2.60 42.41
C ARG A 924 -18.25 -1.84 41.16
N ASP A 925 -18.83 -2.59 40.21
CA ASP A 925 -19.55 -1.99 39.07
C ASP A 925 -20.90 -1.42 39.54
N ILE A 926 -20.91 -0.16 39.92
CA ILE A 926 -22.08 0.53 40.48
C ILE A 926 -23.15 0.91 39.44
N PHE A 927 -22.81 0.88 38.15
CA PHE A 927 -23.75 1.14 37.05
C PHE A 927 -24.14 -0.15 36.30
N GLY A 928 -23.60 -1.31 36.68
CA GLY A 928 -23.77 -2.58 35.98
C GLY A 928 -24.18 -3.75 36.87
N GLY A 929 -24.09 -4.97 36.32
CA GLY A 929 -24.47 -6.21 36.98
C GLY A 929 -23.42 -6.75 37.98
N ALA A 930 -23.80 -7.75 38.77
CA ALA A 930 -22.94 -8.36 39.79
C ALA A 930 -21.72 -9.11 39.20
N GLY A 931 -20.61 -9.16 39.97
CA GLY A 931 -19.43 -10.01 39.72
C GLY A 931 -18.19 -9.28 39.20
N SER A 932 -17.02 -9.60 39.78
CA SER A 932 -15.73 -8.98 39.42
C SER A 932 -15.04 -9.60 38.20
N ASN A 933 -15.48 -10.79 37.75
CA ASN A 933 -14.85 -11.51 36.64
C ASN A 933 -15.63 -11.27 35.35
N ARG A 934 -14.97 -10.73 34.31
CA ARG A 934 -15.56 -10.50 32.99
C ARG A 934 -14.75 -11.22 31.92
N PHE A 935 -15.43 -12.03 31.11
CA PHE A 935 -14.86 -12.65 29.91
C PHE A 935 -15.51 -12.03 28.68
N THR A 936 -14.70 -11.54 27.76
CA THR A 936 -15.20 -10.89 26.54
C THR A 936 -14.44 -11.39 25.33
N LEU A 937 -15.17 -11.69 24.25
CA LEU A 937 -14.58 -11.92 22.94
C LEU A 937 -14.23 -10.56 22.32
N ILE A 938 -12.96 -10.35 22.01
CA ILE A 938 -12.51 -9.21 21.22
C ILE A 938 -12.74 -9.56 19.76
N LEU A 939 -13.81 -9.04 19.19
CA LEU A 939 -14.03 -9.08 17.76
C LEU A 939 -13.31 -7.90 17.08
N PRO A 940 -12.93 -8.05 15.81
CA PRO A 940 -12.40 -6.94 15.03
C PRO A 940 -13.44 -5.82 15.00
N LEU A 941 -13.07 -4.61 15.41
CA LEU A 941 -13.97 -3.45 15.41
C LEU A 941 -14.44 -3.05 14.00
N ASN A 942 -13.76 -3.51 12.95
CA ASN A 942 -14.20 -3.39 11.56
C ASN A 942 -13.80 -4.67 10.80
N ILE A 943 -14.77 -5.52 10.49
CA ILE A 943 -14.67 -6.56 9.44
C ILE A 943 -15.26 -6.00 8.11
N PHE A 944 -15.54 -4.69 8.08
CA PHE A 944 -16.38 -4.00 7.12
C PHE A 944 -15.62 -2.90 6.38
#